data_AF-A0A0H5DNW4-F1
#
_entry.id   AF-A0A0H5DNW4-F1
#
_cell.length_a   1.000
_cell.length_b   1.000
_cell.length_c   1.000
_cell.angle_alpha   90.00
_cell.angle_beta   90.00
_cell.angle_gamma   90.00
#
_symmetry.space_group_name_H-M   'P 1'
#
loop_
_entity.id
_entity.type
_entity.pdbx_description
1 polymer ?
#
loop_
_entity_poly.entity_id
_entity_poly.type
_entity_poly.pdbx_seq_one_letter_code
_entity_poly.pdbx_strand_id
1 'polypeptide(L)'
;MAKRELQKWIQRQFPENQFDPTKPIVTFIGRFDSKQKGLDKLEEAIDATQAAGGQFIVMGCLEDQNATKLLDSLQEKYKNTVLFIRDYKDANGRLHYQQGDQERPGCASLIRASSDFIYIPSKFEPCGLVQFEGWLFGSLAIGSDVGGLADTIISPEKDACAFNGYLFNRDDKKNCAANTIQRAIETFVTLSDCEKGALAKRLIEQGRQYSWTTSPVGLSPIDKYRLVYAQAKKLSSRRSQIQKPTANILERLNQIRNRIAPPHSKQRETNLKEEAYLKYLSSKNPQEEMLEKLFLDLPVDLRTQVPLPYGRTCKINLHKSLGAHQINRGFRFGLDAPNAKEVNLVLVAADGTEKKLPMIQDSKGIWRRKVIGISPGSFYQYEVNGVRKLDPYGKEVANHPAPENAPCSVAVKSNYRWKDAQWMKEQVKERPADKPISITEIHPLIWKKKKGGYLNYRELAPLLVEHCKNAGFTHVELMGILEHPDVRSWGYQVSGFFAPTNRMGSSDDFKFLVDHLHSNNIGVILDWIPAHFCRDSFGLAHLDGSNQYQPCGLSAFFAARTWLYQWGTYFFDFRKQNVRNFLYSSAMYWIKEMHIDGLRVDAVKSILLSENGNEGAKFFKNLNTQIHREFPHVMTIAEDYSSRIDTTSSPAVGGLGFDFKWNIGWKNHVLDYFSLAPHDRKKSYKTITKAVDSDKFHKMILAISHDDLQKSAKALIAKTPDLSNEDKYSNLRAFFGLLTGMPGKKLMFTGSEIGSDKAFDTLFDQENGLFDHAPSEIEEKNLLCLQKLNKIYKSERSLWESDDNGHDLVWIENDDPERRIHAYRRVSEKGGSVACIHNFSKEKAKNFFVPLQSKEIEKELQEEALLIKGEMNVSAPHHLIEFEKTQLELLSGYPHLIKSLKSQKLMDKYYSALFLKNEKLSKFLAQNHINMPAVSPREIFNSDSKEFGGSGICNENIEAVFDSTGKALGYRVQVPPLSTLFIKEQAYSPVASGAPASSAGPCHRGS
;
A
#
# COMPACT_ATOMS: atom_id res chain seq x y z
N MET A 1 -30.87 -10.78 -19.36
CA MET A 1 -30.02 -11.98 -19.48
C MET A 1 -29.07 -12.16 -18.29
N ALA A 2 -28.23 -11.17 -17.94
CA ALA A 2 -27.31 -11.23 -16.78
C ALA A 2 -27.99 -11.54 -15.43
N LYS A 3 -29.03 -10.78 -15.07
CA LYS A 3 -29.79 -10.92 -13.82
C LYS A 3 -30.40 -12.32 -13.66
N ARG A 4 -31.03 -12.86 -14.72
CA ARG A 4 -31.55 -14.24 -14.75
C ARG A 4 -30.50 -15.32 -14.44
N GLU A 5 -29.27 -15.17 -14.91
CA GLU A 5 -28.20 -16.13 -14.58
C GLU A 5 -27.77 -16.05 -13.10
N LEU A 6 -27.85 -14.86 -12.49
CA LEU A 6 -27.62 -14.68 -11.05
C LEU A 6 -28.77 -15.24 -10.21
N GLN A 7 -30.01 -15.13 -10.69
CA GLN A 7 -31.18 -15.74 -10.04
C GLN A 7 -31.09 -17.28 -10.10
N LYS A 8 -30.66 -17.85 -11.24
CA LYS A 8 -30.32 -19.28 -11.34
C LYS A 8 -29.13 -19.67 -10.44
N TRP A 9 -28.19 -18.76 -10.22
CA TRP A 9 -27.11 -18.99 -9.26
C TRP A 9 -27.65 -19.11 -7.84
N ILE A 10 -28.55 -18.22 -7.40
CA ILE A 10 -29.23 -18.32 -6.10
C ILE A 10 -29.93 -19.66 -5.96
N GLN A 11 -30.74 -20.05 -6.94
CA GLN A 11 -31.42 -21.36 -6.94
C GLN A 11 -30.43 -22.54 -6.77
N ARG A 12 -29.24 -22.46 -7.37
CA ARG A 12 -28.21 -23.52 -7.26
C ARG A 12 -27.46 -23.50 -5.93
N GLN A 13 -27.29 -22.32 -5.33
CA GLN A 13 -26.58 -22.17 -4.06
C GLN A 13 -27.47 -22.47 -2.85
N PHE A 14 -28.78 -22.24 -2.99
CA PHE A 14 -29.76 -22.39 -1.92
C PHE A 14 -30.93 -23.29 -2.38
N PRO A 15 -30.66 -24.55 -2.77
CA PRO A 15 -31.68 -25.46 -3.32
C PRO A 15 -32.83 -25.73 -2.34
N GLU A 16 -32.58 -25.65 -1.04
CA GLU A 16 -33.54 -25.85 0.05
C GLU A 16 -34.67 -24.80 0.08
N ASN A 17 -34.45 -23.58 -0.42
CA ASN A 17 -35.44 -22.50 -0.44
C ASN A 17 -36.30 -22.46 -1.71
N GLN A 18 -36.21 -23.48 -2.57
CA GLN A 18 -37.01 -23.67 -3.79
C GLN A 18 -37.13 -22.41 -4.67
N PHE A 19 -36.01 -21.71 -4.85
CA PHE A 19 -36.01 -20.42 -5.54
C PHE A 19 -36.37 -20.54 -7.02
N ASP A 20 -37.27 -19.69 -7.55
CA ASP A 20 -37.70 -19.70 -8.95
C ASP A 20 -37.16 -18.47 -9.70
N PRO A 21 -36.16 -18.64 -10.60
CA PRO A 21 -35.58 -17.54 -11.37
C PRO A 21 -36.55 -16.81 -12.32
N THR A 22 -37.80 -17.27 -12.45
CA THR A 22 -38.83 -16.61 -13.26
C THR A 22 -39.71 -15.65 -12.45
N LYS A 23 -39.67 -15.72 -11.11
CA LYS A 23 -40.45 -14.87 -10.21
C LYS A 23 -39.65 -13.64 -9.75
N PRO A 24 -40.32 -12.51 -9.48
CA PRO A 24 -39.65 -11.30 -9.04
C PRO A 24 -39.09 -11.44 -7.62
N ILE A 25 -37.88 -10.92 -7.41
CA ILE A 25 -37.18 -10.99 -6.12
C ILE A 25 -37.21 -9.64 -5.40
N VAL A 26 -37.77 -9.61 -4.20
CA VAL A 26 -37.68 -8.49 -3.26
C VAL A 26 -36.62 -8.80 -2.21
N THR A 27 -35.75 -7.84 -1.91
CA THR A 27 -34.63 -8.08 -1.00
C THR A 27 -34.45 -6.94 0.00
N PHE A 28 -34.45 -7.29 1.28
CA PHE A 28 -33.95 -6.42 2.35
C PHE A 28 -32.45 -6.69 2.57
N ILE A 29 -31.62 -5.64 2.51
CA ILE A 29 -30.20 -5.71 2.86
C ILE A 29 -29.82 -4.53 3.75
N GLY A 30 -29.41 -4.81 4.99
CA GLY A 30 -29.02 -3.74 5.91
C GLY A 30 -28.53 -4.23 7.27
N ARG A 31 -28.39 -3.28 8.20
CA ARG A 31 -28.17 -3.60 9.62
C ARG A 31 -29.50 -4.02 10.24
N PHE A 32 -29.50 -5.08 11.03
CA PHE A 32 -30.65 -5.55 11.79
C PHE A 32 -30.72 -4.76 13.11
N ASP A 33 -31.16 -3.51 13.00
CA ASP A 33 -31.45 -2.60 14.10
C ASP A 33 -32.97 -2.44 14.24
N SER A 34 -33.51 -2.87 15.38
CA SER A 34 -34.94 -2.82 15.73
C SER A 34 -35.50 -1.39 15.87
N LYS A 35 -34.64 -0.39 16.07
CA LYS A 35 -35.02 1.02 16.28
C LYS A 35 -34.99 1.84 15.01
N GLN A 36 -34.04 1.62 14.10
CA GLN A 36 -33.84 2.50 12.94
C GLN A 36 -34.23 1.88 11.60
N LYS A 37 -33.96 0.59 11.38
CA LYS A 37 -34.07 -0.05 10.06
C LYS A 37 -35.43 -0.66 9.76
N GLY A 38 -36.41 -0.39 10.62
CA GLY A 38 -37.82 -0.65 10.32
C GLY A 38 -38.17 -2.14 10.19
N LEU A 39 -37.46 -3.00 10.92
CA LEU A 39 -37.64 -4.46 10.88
C LEU A 39 -39.06 -4.91 11.22
N ASP A 40 -39.81 -4.08 11.96
CA ASP A 40 -41.23 -4.29 12.27
C ASP A 40 -42.13 -4.38 11.03
N LYS A 41 -41.64 -3.96 9.86
CA LYS A 41 -42.36 -4.05 8.58
C LYS A 41 -41.95 -5.25 7.71
N LEU A 42 -41.01 -6.09 8.16
CA LEU A 42 -40.55 -7.24 7.37
C LEU A 42 -41.64 -8.30 7.19
N GLU A 43 -42.45 -8.58 8.22
CA GLU A 43 -43.48 -9.61 8.15
C GLU A 43 -44.56 -9.26 7.11
N GLU A 44 -45.13 -8.05 7.19
CA GLU A 44 -46.13 -7.58 6.21
C GLU A 44 -45.56 -7.51 4.79
N ALA A 45 -44.26 -7.23 4.64
CA ALA A 45 -43.58 -7.18 3.35
C ALA A 45 -43.36 -8.58 2.75
N ILE A 46 -43.01 -9.56 3.58
CA ILE A 46 -42.87 -10.96 3.17
C ILE A 46 -44.22 -11.50 2.71
N ASP A 47 -45.27 -11.32 3.52
CA ASP A 47 -46.62 -11.81 3.20
C ASP A 47 -47.14 -11.19 1.90
N ALA A 48 -46.99 -9.87 1.72
CA ALA A 48 -47.40 -9.19 0.49
C ALA A 48 -46.60 -9.64 -0.74
N THR A 49 -45.30 -9.89 -0.57
CA THR A 49 -44.45 -10.38 -1.67
C THR A 49 -44.89 -11.75 -2.14
N GLN A 50 -45.18 -12.67 -1.21
CA GLN A 50 -45.66 -14.01 -1.54
C GLN A 50 -47.06 -13.99 -2.15
N ALA A 51 -47.96 -13.17 -1.63
CA ALA A 51 -49.31 -13.00 -2.17
C ALA A 51 -49.30 -12.49 -3.62
N ALA A 52 -48.37 -11.60 -3.96
CA ALA A 52 -48.19 -11.08 -5.32
C ALA A 52 -47.38 -12.02 -6.24
N GLY A 53 -47.02 -13.23 -5.78
CA GLY A 53 -46.28 -14.22 -6.56
C GLY A 53 -44.77 -13.96 -6.68
N GLY A 54 -44.21 -13.08 -5.84
CA GLY A 54 -42.79 -12.81 -5.73
C GLY A 54 -42.08 -13.67 -4.68
N GLN A 55 -40.78 -13.44 -4.52
CA GLN A 55 -39.92 -14.12 -3.55
C GLN A 55 -39.15 -13.11 -2.71
N PHE A 56 -38.92 -13.42 -1.43
CA PHE A 56 -38.26 -12.50 -0.49
C PHE A 56 -36.91 -13.03 -0.01
N ILE A 57 -35.93 -12.14 0.08
CA ILE A 57 -34.61 -12.40 0.66
C ILE A 57 -34.34 -11.39 1.78
N VAL A 58 -33.95 -11.87 2.95
CA VAL A 58 -33.54 -11.05 4.09
C VAL A 58 -32.05 -11.28 4.34
N MET A 59 -31.25 -10.23 4.20
CA MET A 59 -29.81 -10.29 4.43
C MET A 59 -29.34 -9.13 5.30
N GLY A 60 -28.41 -9.38 6.23
CA GLY A 60 -27.96 -8.28 7.08
C GLY A 60 -27.03 -8.63 8.21
N CYS A 61 -26.63 -7.58 8.94
CA CYS A 61 -25.73 -7.64 10.09
C CYS A 61 -26.52 -7.53 11.40
N LEU A 62 -26.36 -8.47 12.35
CA LEU A 62 -27.04 -8.44 13.64
C LEU A 62 -26.45 -7.36 14.58
N GLU A 63 -27.26 -6.41 15.03
CA GLU A 63 -26.83 -5.34 15.97
C GLU A 63 -27.52 -5.40 17.34
N ASP A 64 -28.73 -5.95 17.46
CA ASP A 64 -29.43 -6.06 18.76
C ASP A 64 -30.22 -7.37 18.97
N GLN A 65 -30.51 -7.68 20.26
CA GLN A 65 -31.18 -8.92 20.67
C GLN A 65 -32.67 -8.97 20.30
N ASN A 66 -33.35 -7.83 20.17
CA ASN A 66 -34.76 -7.79 19.78
C ASN A 66 -34.91 -8.10 18.28
N ALA A 67 -34.01 -7.59 17.46
CA ALA A 67 -33.90 -7.95 16.05
C ALA A 67 -33.63 -9.45 15.87
N THR A 68 -32.78 -10.03 16.73
CA THR A 68 -32.51 -11.49 16.73
C THR A 68 -33.79 -12.29 16.97
N LYS A 69 -34.54 -11.98 18.03
CA LYS A 69 -35.80 -12.67 18.36
C LYS A 69 -36.84 -12.56 17.24
N LEU A 70 -37.00 -11.38 16.65
CA LEU A 70 -37.91 -11.15 15.54
C LEU A 70 -37.49 -11.99 14.31
N LEU A 71 -36.22 -11.96 13.94
CA LEU A 71 -35.71 -12.71 12.79
C LEU A 71 -35.79 -14.22 13.00
N ASP A 72 -35.57 -14.73 14.22
CA ASP A 72 -35.73 -16.16 14.54
C ASP A 72 -37.18 -16.61 14.38
N SER A 73 -38.13 -15.80 14.87
CA SER A 73 -39.56 -16.03 14.68
C SER A 73 -39.94 -16.05 13.19
N LEU A 74 -39.48 -15.07 12.42
CA LEU A 74 -39.75 -15.00 10.98
C LEU A 74 -39.08 -16.15 10.21
N GLN A 75 -37.85 -16.51 10.55
CA GLN A 75 -37.13 -17.59 9.90
C GLN A 75 -37.79 -18.95 10.15
N GLU A 76 -38.35 -19.17 11.35
CA GLU A 76 -39.11 -20.39 11.61
C GLU A 76 -40.47 -20.37 10.89
N LYS A 77 -41.16 -19.23 10.87
CA LYS A 77 -42.44 -19.06 10.15
C LYS A 77 -42.30 -19.27 8.63
N TYR A 78 -41.18 -18.83 8.03
CA TYR A 78 -40.96 -18.84 6.57
C TYR A 78 -39.79 -19.73 6.12
N LYS A 79 -39.48 -20.79 6.88
CA LYS A 79 -38.27 -21.64 6.78
C LYS A 79 -37.91 -22.17 5.39
N ASN A 80 -38.89 -22.30 4.50
CA ASN A 80 -38.71 -22.80 3.14
C ASN A 80 -39.14 -21.81 2.04
N THR A 81 -39.68 -20.65 2.42
CA THR A 81 -40.30 -19.70 1.48
C THR A 81 -39.59 -18.34 1.44
N VAL A 82 -38.71 -18.07 2.40
CA VAL A 82 -37.86 -16.87 2.45
C VAL A 82 -36.41 -17.26 2.71
N LEU A 83 -35.49 -16.60 2.01
CA LEU A 83 -34.05 -16.82 2.15
C LEU A 83 -33.49 -15.86 3.22
N PHE A 84 -33.06 -16.40 4.37
CA PHE A 84 -32.42 -15.63 5.44
C PHE A 84 -30.91 -15.85 5.43
N ILE A 85 -30.14 -14.76 5.28
CA ILE A 85 -28.67 -14.78 5.29
C ILE A 85 -28.18 -13.79 6.33
N ARG A 86 -27.62 -14.33 7.41
CA ARG A 86 -27.16 -13.51 8.53
C ARG A 86 -25.65 -13.45 8.52
N ASP A 87 -25.12 -12.36 9.02
CA ASP A 87 -23.70 -12.29 9.24
C ASP A 87 -23.29 -13.13 10.46
N TYR A 88 -22.05 -13.61 10.42
CA TYR A 88 -21.30 -13.91 11.61
C TYR A 88 -19.98 -13.16 11.53
N LYS A 89 -19.44 -12.81 12.69
CA LYS A 89 -18.07 -12.32 12.77
C LYS A 89 -17.19 -13.51 13.04
N ASP A 90 -16.18 -13.72 12.20
CA ASP A 90 -15.12 -14.67 12.55
C ASP A 90 -14.35 -14.15 13.79
N ALA A 91 -13.43 -14.97 14.31
CA ALA A 91 -12.58 -14.59 15.44
C ALA A 91 -11.74 -13.32 15.18
N ASN A 92 -11.63 -12.88 13.91
CA ASN A 92 -10.93 -11.67 13.48
C ASN A 92 -11.88 -10.47 13.28
N GLY A 93 -13.15 -10.59 13.66
CA GLY A 93 -14.14 -9.54 13.52
C GLY A 93 -14.58 -9.27 12.08
N ARG A 94 -14.18 -10.12 11.11
CA ARG A 94 -14.58 -9.98 9.71
C ARG A 94 -16.01 -10.43 9.54
N LEU A 95 -16.78 -9.62 8.84
CA LEU A 95 -18.17 -9.91 8.55
C LEU A 95 -18.24 -10.95 7.43
N HIS A 96 -18.71 -12.14 7.78
CA HIS A 96 -18.97 -13.22 6.84
C HIS A 96 -20.46 -13.47 6.77
N TYR A 97 -20.98 -13.81 5.60
CA TYR A 97 -22.41 -14.09 5.44
C TYR A 97 -22.63 -15.60 5.39
N GLN A 98 -23.46 -16.10 6.30
CA GLN A 98 -23.71 -17.52 6.49
C GLN A 98 -25.20 -17.83 6.34
N GLN A 99 -25.48 -18.99 5.77
CA GLN A 99 -26.78 -19.65 5.83
C GLN A 99 -26.53 -21.13 6.13
N GLY A 100 -27.00 -21.62 7.27
CA GLY A 100 -26.60 -22.94 7.79
C GLY A 100 -25.11 -23.00 8.15
N ASP A 101 -24.50 -24.18 8.31
CA ASP A 101 -23.17 -24.33 8.93
C ASP A 101 -21.93 -24.00 8.04
N GLN A 102 -22.08 -23.27 6.91
CA GLN A 102 -20.97 -23.01 5.97
C GLN A 102 -20.76 -21.54 5.56
N GLU A 103 -19.49 -21.14 5.45
CA GLU A 103 -19.00 -19.80 5.04
C GLU A 103 -19.15 -19.56 3.52
N ARG A 104 -19.64 -18.38 3.10
CA ARG A 104 -19.77 -18.00 1.67
C ARG A 104 -19.31 -16.56 1.37
N PRO A 105 -18.08 -16.35 0.83
CA PRO A 105 -17.57 -15.01 0.47
C PRO A 105 -18.32 -14.36 -0.71
N GLY A 106 -18.62 -13.05 -0.62
CA GLY A 106 -19.10 -12.23 -1.76
C GLY A 106 -20.62 -12.20 -2.00
N CYS A 107 -21.43 -12.81 -1.13
CA CYS A 107 -22.89 -12.97 -1.32
C CYS A 107 -23.69 -11.66 -1.46
N ALA A 108 -23.34 -10.57 -0.74
CA ALA A 108 -24.18 -9.37 -0.70
C ALA A 108 -24.34 -8.67 -2.06
N SER A 109 -23.23 -8.54 -2.81
CA SER A 109 -23.26 -7.95 -4.15
C SER A 109 -23.94 -8.86 -5.18
N LEU A 110 -23.80 -10.19 -5.02
CA LEU A 110 -24.48 -11.17 -5.86
C LEU A 110 -25.99 -11.12 -5.68
N ILE A 111 -26.45 -11.01 -4.43
CA ILE A 111 -27.86 -10.92 -4.09
C ILE A 111 -28.44 -9.61 -4.60
N ARG A 112 -27.82 -8.45 -4.31
CA ARG A 112 -28.25 -7.16 -4.90
C ARG A 112 -28.39 -7.21 -6.42
N ALA A 113 -27.41 -7.81 -7.09
CA ALA A 113 -27.40 -7.94 -8.55
C ALA A 113 -28.47 -8.89 -9.10
N SER A 114 -28.97 -9.82 -8.27
CA SER A 114 -30.03 -10.76 -8.61
C SER A 114 -31.44 -10.21 -8.32
N SER A 115 -31.57 -9.28 -7.37
CA SER A 115 -32.85 -8.74 -6.91
C SER A 115 -33.54 -7.89 -7.98
N ASP A 116 -34.86 -7.96 -8.07
CA ASP A 116 -35.65 -7.04 -8.91
C ASP A 116 -36.04 -5.79 -8.11
N PHE A 117 -36.23 -5.93 -6.81
CA PHE A 117 -36.55 -4.86 -5.88
C PHE A 117 -35.62 -4.86 -4.66
N ILE A 118 -35.22 -3.68 -4.22
CA ILE A 118 -34.54 -3.46 -2.94
C ILE A 118 -35.53 -2.80 -1.97
N TYR A 119 -35.83 -3.48 -0.88
CA TYR A 119 -36.78 -3.04 0.14
C TYR A 119 -36.07 -2.32 1.29
N ILE A 120 -36.49 -1.09 1.58
CA ILE A 120 -35.82 -0.15 2.50
C ILE A 120 -36.87 0.45 3.47
N PRO A 121 -37.29 -0.29 4.51
CA PRO A 121 -38.35 0.15 5.41
C PRO A 121 -37.88 1.12 6.50
N SER A 122 -36.76 1.83 6.34
CA SER A 122 -36.15 2.64 7.40
C SER A 122 -37.15 3.57 8.12
N LYS A 123 -37.06 3.69 9.44
CA LYS A 123 -37.78 4.74 10.20
C LYS A 123 -37.10 6.11 10.04
N PHE A 124 -35.79 6.08 9.74
CA PHE A 124 -34.97 7.25 9.50
C PHE A 124 -33.88 6.90 8.47
N GLU A 125 -33.78 7.69 7.39
CA GLU A 125 -32.79 7.48 6.33
C GLU A 125 -32.31 8.82 5.74
N PRO A 126 -31.25 9.42 6.30
CA PRO A 126 -30.84 10.79 5.94
C PRO A 126 -30.09 10.87 4.60
N CYS A 127 -29.47 9.78 4.14
CA CYS A 127 -28.52 9.81 3.02
C CYS A 127 -28.89 8.93 1.83
N GLY A 128 -29.81 7.96 2.00
CA GLY A 128 -30.35 7.22 0.86
C GLY A 128 -29.35 6.32 0.13
N LEU A 129 -28.37 5.72 0.81
CA LEU A 129 -27.31 4.97 0.11
C LEU A 129 -27.82 3.68 -0.54
N VAL A 130 -28.78 3.00 0.09
CA VAL A 130 -29.20 1.63 -0.27
C VAL A 130 -29.99 1.61 -1.59
N GLN A 131 -30.81 2.63 -1.88
CA GLN A 131 -31.53 2.70 -3.15
C GLN A 131 -30.59 2.99 -4.33
N PHE A 132 -29.57 3.83 -4.15
CA PHE A 132 -28.59 4.10 -5.19
C PHE A 132 -27.78 2.85 -5.55
N GLU A 133 -27.42 2.04 -4.54
CA GLU A 133 -26.81 0.72 -4.78
C GLU A 133 -27.77 -0.19 -5.57
N GLY A 134 -29.06 -0.24 -5.21
CA GLY A 134 -30.08 -0.99 -5.96
C GLY A 134 -30.18 -0.57 -7.42
N TRP A 135 -30.19 0.73 -7.70
CA TRP A 135 -30.24 1.27 -9.06
C TRP A 135 -29.00 0.92 -9.89
N LEU A 136 -27.80 0.91 -9.29
CA LEU A 136 -26.57 0.48 -9.94
C LEU A 136 -26.60 -1.01 -10.36
N PHE A 137 -27.46 -1.81 -9.72
CA PHE A 137 -27.75 -3.20 -10.08
C PHE A 137 -29.02 -3.37 -10.94
N GLY A 138 -29.65 -2.26 -11.33
CA GLY A 138 -30.87 -2.24 -12.15
C GLY A 138 -32.09 -2.76 -11.41
N SER A 139 -32.19 -2.52 -10.10
CA SER A 139 -33.29 -2.95 -9.23
C SER A 139 -34.09 -1.74 -8.75
N LEU A 140 -35.42 -1.85 -8.73
CA LEU A 140 -36.30 -0.78 -8.23
C LEU A 140 -36.22 -0.66 -6.71
N ALA A 141 -36.33 0.55 -6.18
CA ALA A 141 -36.37 0.76 -4.73
C ALA A 141 -37.82 0.70 -4.23
N ILE A 142 -38.07 0.06 -3.08
CA ILE A 142 -39.34 0.16 -2.34
C ILE A 142 -39.00 0.69 -0.96
N GLY A 143 -39.26 1.98 -0.72
CA GLY A 143 -38.78 2.71 0.45
C GLY A 143 -39.89 3.35 1.27
N SER A 144 -39.62 3.56 2.55
CA SER A 144 -40.46 4.43 3.38
C SER A 144 -40.31 5.90 2.97
N ASP A 145 -41.38 6.69 3.11
CA ASP A 145 -41.40 8.13 2.83
C ASP A 145 -40.69 8.93 3.92
N VAL A 146 -39.37 8.73 4.05
CA VAL A 146 -38.52 9.39 5.05
C VAL A 146 -37.20 9.85 4.46
N GLY A 147 -36.77 11.07 4.85
CA GLY A 147 -35.46 11.64 4.52
C GLY A 147 -35.08 11.52 3.05
N GLY A 148 -33.84 11.09 2.78
CA GLY A 148 -33.31 10.98 1.42
C GLY A 148 -34.02 9.96 0.53
N LEU A 149 -34.86 9.05 1.08
CA LEU A 149 -35.71 8.17 0.28
C LEU A 149 -36.83 8.96 -0.41
N ALA A 150 -37.52 9.82 0.35
CA ALA A 150 -38.59 10.69 -0.13
C ALA A 150 -38.09 11.67 -1.21
N ASP A 151 -36.85 12.15 -1.04
CA ASP A 151 -36.23 13.11 -1.96
C ASP A 151 -35.85 12.49 -3.32
N THR A 152 -35.60 11.19 -3.35
CA THR A 152 -34.93 10.54 -4.49
C THR A 152 -35.79 9.50 -5.21
N ILE A 153 -36.72 8.85 -4.51
CA ILE A 153 -37.62 7.86 -5.09
C ILE A 153 -38.80 8.57 -5.76
N ILE A 154 -39.00 8.26 -7.03
CA ILE A 154 -40.10 8.74 -7.88
C ILE A 154 -40.99 7.54 -8.13
N SER A 155 -42.18 7.54 -7.51
CA SER A 155 -43.21 6.53 -7.74
C SER A 155 -43.90 6.72 -9.09
N PRO A 156 -44.44 5.66 -9.72
CA PRO A 156 -45.12 5.75 -11.02
C PRO A 156 -46.30 6.74 -11.05
N GLU A 157 -46.97 6.93 -9.91
CA GLU A 157 -48.10 7.87 -9.78
C GLU A 157 -47.63 9.34 -9.87
N LYS A 158 -46.36 9.60 -9.55
CA LYS A 158 -45.74 10.92 -9.65
C LYS A 158 -45.19 11.18 -11.05
N ASP A 159 -44.52 10.19 -11.64
CA ASP A 159 -44.04 10.25 -13.02
C ASP A 159 -43.83 8.84 -13.60
N ALA A 160 -44.77 8.38 -14.43
CA ALA A 160 -44.71 7.07 -15.07
C ALA A 160 -43.55 6.92 -16.07
N CYS A 161 -43.00 8.02 -16.59
CA CYS A 161 -41.88 8.01 -17.52
C CYS A 161 -40.52 8.10 -16.82
N ALA A 162 -40.46 8.61 -15.58
CA ALA A 162 -39.21 8.78 -14.82
C ALA A 162 -39.13 7.91 -13.55
N PHE A 163 -40.13 7.06 -13.27
CA PHE A 163 -40.16 6.29 -12.02
C PHE A 163 -38.91 5.41 -11.83
N ASN A 164 -38.47 5.34 -10.58
CA ASN A 164 -37.27 4.62 -10.16
C ASN A 164 -37.48 3.75 -8.90
N GLY A 165 -38.70 3.75 -8.36
CA GLY A 165 -39.07 2.98 -7.19
C GLY A 165 -40.50 3.27 -6.75
N TYR A 166 -40.83 2.91 -5.51
CA TYR A 166 -42.12 3.11 -4.87
C TYR A 166 -41.92 3.58 -3.44
N LEU A 167 -42.66 4.61 -3.04
CA LEU A 167 -42.69 5.12 -1.66
C LEU A 167 -43.96 4.68 -0.93
N PHE A 168 -43.79 4.27 0.33
CA PHE A 168 -44.89 3.94 1.23
C PHE A 168 -44.80 4.74 2.53
N ASN A 169 -45.96 5.05 3.11
CA ASN A 169 -46.04 5.67 4.43
C ASN A 169 -46.22 4.56 5.48
N ARG A 170 -45.38 4.58 6.51
CA ARG A 170 -45.34 3.53 7.53
C ARG A 170 -46.60 3.48 8.42
N ASP A 171 -47.29 4.62 8.56
CA ASP A 171 -48.44 4.82 9.44
C ASP A 171 -49.78 4.89 8.67
N ASP A 172 -49.74 4.95 7.34
CA ASP A 172 -50.93 4.95 6.49
C ASP A 172 -51.44 3.53 6.25
N LYS A 173 -52.74 3.29 6.45
CA LYS A 173 -53.39 1.99 6.20
C LYS A 173 -53.53 1.67 4.71
N LYS A 174 -53.67 2.68 3.85
CA LYS A 174 -53.86 2.54 2.40
C LYS A 174 -52.53 2.51 1.65
N ASN A 175 -51.59 3.39 1.97
CA ASN A 175 -50.26 3.43 1.38
C ASN A 175 -49.19 2.74 2.26
N CYS A 176 -49.53 1.61 2.87
CA CYS A 176 -48.62 0.81 3.69
C CYS A 176 -47.61 0.02 2.84
N ALA A 177 -46.62 -0.62 3.49
CA ALA A 177 -45.57 -1.37 2.78
C ALA A 177 -46.16 -2.55 2.00
N ALA A 178 -47.12 -3.27 2.59
CA ALA A 178 -47.78 -4.42 1.97
C ALA A 178 -48.44 -4.05 0.63
N ASN A 179 -49.31 -3.05 0.62
CA ASN A 179 -50.02 -2.60 -0.59
C ASN A 179 -49.06 -2.06 -1.65
N THR A 180 -47.96 -1.42 -1.21
CA THR A 180 -46.95 -0.86 -2.13
C THR A 180 -46.12 -1.95 -2.79
N ILE A 181 -45.71 -2.98 -2.04
CA ILE A 181 -45.02 -4.16 -2.57
C ILE A 181 -45.90 -4.91 -3.57
N GLN A 182 -47.16 -5.13 -3.20
CA GLN A 182 -48.10 -5.82 -4.07
C GLN A 182 -48.24 -5.08 -5.41
N ARG A 183 -48.50 -3.77 -5.37
CA ARG A 183 -48.59 -2.92 -6.57
C ARG A 183 -47.30 -2.93 -7.38
N ALA A 184 -46.14 -2.87 -6.73
CA ALA A 184 -44.84 -2.89 -7.40
C ALA A 184 -44.61 -4.19 -8.17
N ILE A 185 -44.90 -5.33 -7.54
CA ILE A 185 -44.76 -6.65 -8.16
C ILE A 185 -45.77 -6.82 -9.30
N GLU A 186 -47.06 -6.52 -9.07
CA GLU A 186 -48.11 -6.61 -10.08
C GLU A 186 -47.80 -5.76 -11.31
N THR A 187 -47.28 -4.55 -11.11
CA THR A 187 -46.83 -3.69 -12.22
C THR A 187 -45.64 -4.33 -12.95
N PHE A 188 -44.63 -4.79 -12.21
CA PHE A 188 -43.40 -5.32 -12.79
C PHE A 188 -43.62 -6.61 -13.59
N VAL A 189 -44.54 -7.49 -13.17
CA VAL A 189 -44.81 -8.73 -13.91
C VAL A 189 -45.49 -8.46 -15.26
N THR A 190 -46.24 -7.36 -15.40
CA THR A 190 -46.88 -6.97 -16.68
C THR A 190 -45.89 -6.45 -17.73
N LEU A 191 -44.69 -6.02 -17.32
CA LEU A 191 -43.67 -5.53 -18.24
C LEU A 191 -43.06 -6.68 -19.07
N SER A 192 -42.90 -6.45 -20.37
CA SER A 192 -42.14 -7.33 -21.25
C SER A 192 -40.65 -7.38 -20.88
N ASP A 193 -39.93 -8.39 -21.36
CA ASP A 193 -38.49 -8.51 -21.15
C ASP A 193 -37.68 -7.32 -21.70
N CYS A 194 -38.18 -6.70 -22.79
CA CYS A 194 -37.58 -5.51 -23.38
C CYS A 194 -37.79 -4.29 -22.47
N GLU A 195 -38.99 -4.10 -21.94
CA GLU A 195 -39.31 -3.00 -21.02
C GLU A 195 -38.57 -3.13 -19.69
N LYS A 196 -38.50 -4.34 -19.13
CA LYS A 196 -37.66 -4.65 -17.94
C LYS A 196 -36.19 -4.33 -18.21
N GLY A 197 -35.70 -4.67 -19.40
CA GLY A 197 -34.33 -4.37 -19.82
C GLY A 197 -34.05 -2.87 -19.99
N ALA A 198 -35.01 -2.12 -20.54
CA ALA A 198 -34.93 -0.66 -20.68
C ALA A 198 -34.98 0.04 -19.31
N LEU A 199 -35.91 -0.39 -18.45
CA LEU A 199 -36.05 0.09 -17.08
C LEU A 199 -34.76 -0.14 -16.29
N ALA A 200 -34.19 -1.34 -16.32
CA ALA A 200 -32.93 -1.64 -15.65
C ALA A 200 -31.77 -0.78 -16.16
N LYS A 201 -31.67 -0.52 -17.47
CA LYS A 201 -30.64 0.38 -18.04
C LYS A 201 -30.80 1.81 -17.52
N ARG A 202 -32.04 2.33 -17.52
CA ARG A 202 -32.35 3.67 -17.01
C ARG A 202 -32.00 3.80 -15.52
N LEU A 203 -32.35 2.80 -14.71
CA LEU A 203 -31.98 2.75 -13.30
C LEU A 203 -30.45 2.76 -13.13
N ILE A 204 -29.72 1.98 -13.92
CA ILE A 204 -28.26 1.97 -13.87
C ILE A 204 -27.67 3.35 -14.26
N GLU A 205 -28.23 4.01 -15.26
CA GLU A 205 -27.82 5.36 -15.66
C GLU A 205 -28.13 6.40 -14.58
N GLN A 206 -29.30 6.32 -13.95
CA GLN A 206 -29.68 7.19 -12.84
C GLN A 206 -28.79 6.93 -11.61
N GLY A 207 -28.58 5.67 -11.24
CA GLY A 207 -27.66 5.28 -10.18
C GLY A 207 -26.21 5.73 -10.45
N ARG A 208 -25.79 5.86 -11.72
CA ARG A 208 -24.49 6.45 -12.10
C ARG A 208 -24.43 7.95 -11.85
N GLN A 209 -25.52 8.69 -12.05
CA GLN A 209 -25.57 10.13 -11.79
C GLN A 209 -25.40 10.43 -10.29
N TYR A 210 -25.91 9.55 -9.44
CA TYR A 210 -25.70 9.58 -7.99
C TYR A 210 -24.51 8.72 -7.52
N SER A 211 -23.78 8.11 -8.46
CA SER A 211 -22.66 7.26 -8.09
C SER A 211 -21.56 8.15 -7.53
N TRP A 212 -21.21 7.85 -6.29
CA TRP A 212 -20.00 8.32 -5.68
C TRP A 212 -18.83 7.83 -6.53
N THR A 213 -18.28 8.70 -7.38
CA THR A 213 -16.85 8.61 -7.77
C THR A 213 -15.94 8.75 -6.54
N THR A 214 -16.55 9.01 -5.37
CA THR A 214 -16.02 9.14 -4.02
C THR A 214 -16.47 8.00 -3.08
N SER A 215 -16.64 6.75 -3.56
CA SER A 215 -16.59 5.61 -2.63
C SER A 215 -15.14 5.45 -2.16
N PRO A 216 -14.81 5.70 -0.88
CA PRO A 216 -13.46 5.57 -0.38
C PRO A 216 -13.18 4.08 -0.21
N VAL A 217 -12.21 3.57 -0.97
CA VAL A 217 -11.64 2.22 -0.80
C VAL A 217 -12.53 1.09 -1.35
N GLY A 218 -12.07 0.44 -2.42
CA GLY A 218 -12.68 -0.75 -3.01
C GLY A 218 -13.34 -0.54 -4.38
N LEU A 219 -13.58 -1.65 -5.08
CA LEU A 219 -14.30 -1.69 -6.36
C LEU A 219 -15.58 -0.86 -6.26
N SER A 220 -15.80 0.08 -7.20
CA SER A 220 -17.07 0.80 -7.27
C SER A 220 -18.21 -0.21 -7.39
N PRO A 221 -19.46 0.10 -6.98
CA PRO A 221 -20.57 -0.83 -7.16
C PRO A 221 -20.71 -1.29 -8.63
N ILE A 222 -20.29 -0.47 -9.59
CA ILE A 222 -20.20 -0.79 -11.02
C ILE A 222 -19.09 -1.82 -11.30
N ASP A 223 -17.93 -1.71 -10.68
CA ASP A 223 -16.83 -2.67 -10.83
C ASP A 223 -17.17 -4.00 -10.14
N LYS A 224 -17.85 -3.95 -8.99
CA LYS A 224 -18.42 -5.14 -8.32
C LYS A 224 -19.45 -5.82 -9.24
N TYR A 225 -20.33 -5.05 -9.89
CA TYR A 225 -21.27 -5.58 -10.88
C TYR A 225 -20.56 -6.25 -12.06
N ARG A 226 -19.54 -5.61 -12.62
CA ARG A 226 -18.76 -6.15 -13.76
C ARG A 226 -18.03 -7.44 -13.40
N LEU A 227 -17.43 -7.51 -12.22
CA LEU A 227 -16.74 -8.71 -11.72
C LEU A 227 -17.71 -9.86 -11.46
N VAL A 228 -18.80 -9.59 -10.73
CA VAL A 228 -19.88 -10.55 -10.47
C VAL A 228 -20.48 -11.06 -11.78
N TYR A 229 -20.70 -10.17 -12.75
CA TYR A 229 -21.21 -10.51 -14.06
C TYR A 229 -20.24 -11.40 -14.86
N ALA A 230 -18.95 -11.07 -14.88
CA ALA A 230 -17.92 -11.88 -15.53
C ALA A 230 -17.79 -13.28 -14.89
N GLN A 231 -17.97 -13.36 -13.58
CA GLN A 231 -17.91 -14.62 -12.82
C GLN A 231 -19.15 -15.49 -13.09
N ALA A 232 -20.35 -14.90 -13.15
CA ALA A 232 -21.58 -15.61 -13.55
C ALA A 232 -21.50 -16.15 -14.98
N LYS A 233 -20.95 -15.37 -15.92
CA LYS A 233 -20.69 -15.80 -17.31
C LYS A 233 -19.68 -16.96 -17.38
N LYS A 234 -18.65 -16.97 -16.53
CA LYS A 234 -17.71 -18.10 -16.40
C LYS A 234 -18.38 -19.35 -15.82
N LEU A 235 -19.26 -19.20 -14.83
CA LEU A 235 -19.94 -20.32 -14.18
C LEU A 235 -20.99 -20.99 -15.08
N SER A 236 -21.63 -20.25 -15.99
CA SER A 236 -22.54 -20.83 -16.99
C SER A 236 -21.80 -21.67 -18.04
N SER A 237 -20.57 -21.29 -18.39
CA SER A 237 -19.73 -22.03 -19.35
C SER A 237 -19.10 -23.33 -18.80
N ARG A 238 -19.06 -23.51 -17.47
CA ARG A 238 -18.34 -24.63 -16.82
C ARG A 238 -19.15 -25.91 -16.59
N ARG A 239 -20.46 -25.93 -16.86
CA ARG A 239 -21.32 -27.10 -16.54
C ARG A 239 -21.78 -27.95 -17.73
N SER A 240 -21.36 -27.66 -18.95
CA SER A 240 -21.61 -28.53 -20.11
C SER A 240 -20.65 -29.73 -20.21
N GLN A 241 -19.70 -29.88 -19.28
CA GLN A 241 -18.75 -31.01 -19.29
C GLN A 241 -18.51 -31.55 -17.87
N ILE A 242 -19.34 -32.49 -17.42
CA ILE A 242 -18.97 -33.46 -16.39
C ILE A 242 -19.43 -34.85 -16.84
N GLN A 243 -18.48 -35.69 -17.28
CA GLN A 243 -18.51 -37.14 -17.08
C GLN A 243 -17.08 -37.73 -17.15
N LYS A 244 -16.56 -38.08 -15.95
CA LYS A 244 -15.86 -39.33 -15.57
C LYS A 244 -14.50 -39.73 -16.25
N PRO A 245 -13.68 -40.62 -15.63
CA PRO A 245 -12.43 -40.20 -14.99
C PRO A 245 -11.18 -40.98 -15.45
N THR A 246 -10.06 -40.67 -14.77
CA THR A 246 -8.88 -41.51 -14.47
C THR A 246 -7.65 -41.45 -15.39
N ALA A 247 -6.51 -41.28 -14.71
CA ALA A 247 -5.13 -41.61 -15.05
C ALA A 247 -4.36 -40.69 -16.02
N ASN A 248 -3.15 -40.32 -15.56
CA ASN A 248 -2.01 -39.78 -16.31
C ASN A 248 -1.95 -38.29 -16.68
N ILE A 249 -2.38 -37.42 -15.77
CA ILE A 249 -2.20 -35.96 -15.89
C ILE A 249 -0.73 -35.53 -15.68
N LEU A 250 0.08 -36.18 -14.83
CA LEU A 250 1.48 -35.76 -14.64
C LEU A 250 2.46 -36.28 -15.72
N GLU A 251 2.20 -37.43 -16.34
CA GLU A 251 3.12 -38.02 -17.34
C GLU A 251 2.98 -37.41 -18.74
N ARG A 252 1.76 -37.01 -19.15
CA ARG A 252 1.55 -36.33 -20.43
C ARG A 252 2.04 -34.87 -20.42
N LEU A 253 1.96 -34.19 -19.27
CA LEU A 253 2.42 -32.80 -19.11
C LEU A 253 3.95 -32.67 -19.23
N ASN A 254 4.71 -33.68 -18.82
CA ASN A 254 6.17 -33.69 -18.95
C ASN A 254 6.65 -34.13 -20.34
N GLN A 255 5.86 -34.92 -21.08
CA GLN A 255 6.24 -35.39 -22.42
C GLN A 255 5.81 -34.43 -23.55
N ILE A 256 4.78 -33.61 -23.36
CA ILE A 256 4.38 -32.56 -24.32
C ILE A 256 5.28 -31.33 -24.17
N ARG A 257 5.66 -30.96 -22.94
CA ARG A 257 6.57 -29.83 -22.64
C ARG A 257 7.92 -29.93 -23.35
N ASN A 258 8.38 -31.15 -23.63
CA ASN A 258 9.73 -31.42 -24.11
C ASN A 258 9.83 -31.84 -25.58
N ARG A 259 8.73 -31.95 -26.34
CA ARG A 259 8.83 -32.48 -27.71
C ARG A 259 8.92 -31.46 -28.82
N ILE A 260 8.18 -30.36 -28.85
CA ILE A 260 8.24 -29.50 -30.06
C ILE A 260 7.77 -28.07 -29.73
N ALA A 261 8.67 -27.09 -29.69
CA ALA A 261 8.27 -25.74 -30.10
C ALA A 261 7.96 -25.81 -31.60
N PRO A 262 6.72 -25.55 -32.08
CA PRO A 262 6.28 -24.22 -32.57
C PRO A 262 4.72 -24.10 -32.54
N PRO A 263 4.02 -23.45 -33.51
CA PRO A 263 3.89 -22.04 -33.85
C PRO A 263 2.48 -21.46 -33.47
N HIS A 264 2.27 -20.19 -33.79
CA HIS A 264 1.00 -19.47 -33.71
C HIS A 264 -0.30 -20.26 -33.98
N SER A 265 -1.33 -19.86 -33.22
CA SER A 265 -2.77 -19.78 -33.56
C SER A 265 -3.64 -21.05 -33.49
N LYS A 266 -4.70 -20.95 -32.69
CA LYS A 266 -6.08 -20.82 -33.21
C LYS A 266 -6.99 -20.19 -32.15
N GLN A 267 -7.31 -18.92 -32.37
CA GLN A 267 -8.47 -18.25 -31.80
C GLN A 267 -9.76 -18.60 -32.55
N ARG A 268 -10.91 -18.18 -32.00
CA ARG A 268 -11.81 -17.24 -32.71
C ARG A 268 -12.87 -16.62 -31.78
N GLU A 269 -12.43 -15.73 -30.89
CA GLU A 269 -13.00 -14.38 -30.87
C GLU A 269 -11.91 -13.53 -31.54
N THR A 270 -12.26 -12.79 -32.58
CA THR A 270 -11.31 -12.14 -33.49
C THR A 270 -10.15 -11.42 -32.77
N ASN A 271 -8.88 -11.83 -33.02
CA ASN A 271 -7.63 -11.14 -32.63
C ASN A 271 -7.53 -9.72 -33.17
N LEU A 272 -8.53 -9.27 -33.94
CA LEU A 272 -8.59 -7.96 -34.54
C LEU A 272 -8.17 -6.84 -33.57
N LYS A 273 -8.44 -6.94 -32.26
CA LYS A 273 -7.97 -5.94 -31.28
C LYS A 273 -6.47 -6.00 -30.99
N GLU A 274 -5.91 -7.18 -30.74
CA GLU A 274 -4.47 -7.37 -30.50
C GLU A 274 -3.66 -7.14 -31.79
N GLU A 275 -4.10 -7.71 -32.90
CA GLU A 275 -3.51 -7.50 -34.22
C GLU A 275 -3.60 -6.02 -34.63
N ALA A 276 -4.73 -5.34 -34.41
CA ALA A 276 -4.81 -3.89 -34.67
C ALA A 276 -3.89 -3.10 -33.74
N TYR A 277 -3.79 -3.47 -32.46
CA TYR A 277 -2.87 -2.84 -31.52
C TYR A 277 -1.42 -2.98 -32.00
N LEU A 278 -0.95 -4.21 -32.26
CA LEU A 278 0.41 -4.49 -32.72
C LEU A 278 0.69 -3.85 -34.09
N LYS A 279 -0.27 -3.88 -35.01
CA LYS A 279 -0.17 -3.21 -36.31
C LYS A 279 -0.04 -1.70 -36.14
N TYR A 280 -0.86 -1.09 -35.29
CA TYR A 280 -0.77 0.35 -35.01
C TYR A 280 0.54 0.71 -34.31
N LEU A 281 0.99 -0.11 -33.37
CA LEU A 281 2.27 0.00 -32.68
C LEU A 281 3.46 -0.05 -33.65
N SER A 282 3.36 -0.84 -34.72
CA SER A 282 4.37 -0.97 -35.78
C SER A 282 4.40 0.20 -36.76
N SER A 283 3.40 1.10 -36.71
CA SER A 283 3.41 2.31 -37.54
C SER A 283 4.57 3.24 -37.13
N LYS A 284 5.11 4.00 -38.07
CA LYS A 284 6.26 4.89 -37.82
C LYS A 284 5.94 6.06 -36.87
N ASN A 285 4.67 6.35 -36.60
CA ASN A 285 4.27 7.52 -35.82
C ASN A 285 2.89 7.34 -35.15
N PRO A 286 2.76 6.41 -34.18
CA PRO A 286 1.47 6.14 -33.57
C PRO A 286 1.05 7.30 -32.67
N GLN A 287 -0.18 7.80 -32.87
CA GLN A 287 -0.81 8.72 -31.92
C GLN A 287 -1.09 7.99 -30.61
N GLU A 288 -0.59 8.55 -29.51
CA GLU A 288 -0.67 7.95 -28.17
C GLU A 288 -2.09 7.72 -27.68
N GLU A 289 -3.01 8.67 -27.94
CA GLU A 289 -4.43 8.52 -27.56
C GLU A 289 -5.09 7.32 -28.22
N MET A 290 -4.79 7.08 -29.50
CA MET A 290 -5.29 5.91 -30.22
C MET A 290 -4.63 4.61 -29.73
N LEU A 291 -3.33 4.62 -29.45
CA LEU A 291 -2.64 3.49 -28.83
C LEU A 291 -3.24 3.13 -27.47
N GLU A 292 -3.46 4.13 -26.64
CA GLU A 292 -4.07 3.97 -25.32
C GLU A 292 -5.49 3.42 -25.43
N LYS A 293 -6.30 3.97 -26.34
CA LYS A 293 -7.65 3.47 -26.58
C LYS A 293 -7.64 2.00 -27.02
N LEU A 294 -6.80 1.64 -28.01
CA LEU A 294 -6.65 0.26 -28.47
C LEU A 294 -6.17 -0.66 -27.34
N PHE A 295 -5.23 -0.21 -26.52
CA PHE A 295 -4.72 -0.96 -25.38
C PHE A 295 -5.80 -1.16 -24.30
N LEU A 296 -6.61 -0.13 -24.02
CA LEU A 296 -7.74 -0.23 -23.10
C LEU A 296 -8.88 -1.11 -23.66
N ASP A 297 -8.99 -1.23 -24.98
CA ASP A 297 -9.92 -2.17 -25.61
C ASP A 297 -9.48 -3.64 -25.49
N LEU A 298 -8.21 -3.90 -25.17
CA LEU A 298 -7.70 -5.24 -24.88
C LEU A 298 -8.21 -5.76 -23.52
N PRO A 299 -8.58 -7.04 -23.43
CA PRO A 299 -8.73 -7.76 -22.17
C PRO A 299 -7.51 -7.60 -21.26
N VAL A 300 -7.73 -7.49 -19.94
CA VAL A 300 -6.67 -7.23 -18.94
C VAL A 300 -5.57 -8.29 -18.97
N ASP A 301 -5.92 -9.55 -19.19
CA ASP A 301 -5.00 -10.68 -19.33
C ASP A 301 -4.07 -10.54 -20.53
N LEU A 302 -4.54 -9.94 -21.63
CA LEU A 302 -3.72 -9.66 -22.82
C LEU A 302 -2.83 -8.41 -22.66
N ARG A 303 -3.26 -7.41 -21.88
CA ARG A 303 -2.46 -6.19 -21.65
C ARG A 303 -1.10 -6.46 -21.00
N THR A 304 -0.98 -7.54 -20.23
CA THR A 304 0.29 -7.98 -19.63
C THR A 304 1.24 -8.66 -20.61
N GLN A 305 0.74 -9.06 -21.78
CA GLN A 305 1.48 -9.82 -22.79
C GLN A 305 1.90 -8.95 -23.99
N VAL A 306 1.37 -7.73 -24.11
CA VAL A 306 1.70 -6.79 -25.19
C VAL A 306 2.50 -5.60 -24.65
N PRO A 307 3.31 -4.91 -25.50
CA PRO A 307 4.06 -3.74 -25.06
C PRO A 307 3.13 -2.63 -24.55
N LEU A 308 3.55 -1.88 -23.53
CA LEU A 308 2.79 -0.74 -23.02
C LEU A 308 2.70 0.40 -24.05
N PRO A 309 1.55 1.09 -24.15
CA PRO A 309 1.38 2.27 -25.00
C PRO A 309 2.05 3.52 -24.40
N TYR A 310 2.34 3.47 -23.10
CA TYR A 310 2.82 4.58 -22.29
C TYR A 310 4.32 4.90 -22.52
N GLY A 311 4.71 6.13 -22.23
CA GLY A 311 6.10 6.61 -22.24
C GLY A 311 6.67 6.95 -23.63
N ARG A 312 6.09 6.44 -24.73
CA ARG A 312 6.66 6.55 -26.09
C ARG A 312 6.75 7.98 -26.63
N THR A 313 5.88 8.87 -26.20
CA THR A 313 5.79 10.27 -26.65
C THR A 313 6.47 11.25 -25.69
N CYS A 314 7.00 10.77 -24.57
CA CYS A 314 7.66 11.60 -23.57
C CYS A 314 8.87 12.31 -24.18
N LYS A 315 8.85 13.66 -24.20
CA LYS A 315 10.04 14.44 -24.57
C LYS A 315 10.99 14.56 -23.38
N ILE A 316 11.79 13.51 -23.17
CA ILE A 316 12.70 13.37 -22.02
C ILE A 316 14.01 14.17 -22.10
N ASN A 317 14.36 14.70 -23.27
CA ASN A 317 15.66 15.35 -23.51
C ASN A 317 15.54 16.87 -23.78
N LEU A 318 14.44 17.52 -23.38
CA LEU A 318 14.26 18.96 -23.64
C LEU A 318 15.39 19.80 -23.04
N HIS A 319 15.88 19.40 -21.86
CA HIS A 319 17.02 20.00 -21.16
C HIS A 319 18.33 19.98 -21.95
N LYS A 320 18.45 19.20 -23.03
CA LYS A 320 19.63 19.20 -23.93
C LYS A 320 19.55 20.27 -25.03
N SER A 321 18.40 20.90 -25.19
CA SER A 321 18.11 21.86 -26.28
C SER A 321 17.62 23.23 -25.80
N LEU A 322 16.99 23.27 -24.62
CA LEU A 322 16.56 24.45 -23.88
C LEU A 322 17.51 24.68 -22.72
N GLY A 323 17.60 25.92 -22.25
CA GLY A 323 18.62 26.34 -21.31
C GLY A 323 19.87 26.91 -21.98
N ALA A 324 20.92 27.16 -21.18
CA ALA A 324 22.25 27.52 -21.68
C ALA A 324 23.10 26.28 -21.98
N HIS A 325 23.62 26.20 -23.21
CA HIS A 325 24.47 25.11 -23.68
C HIS A 325 25.75 25.64 -24.30
N GLN A 326 26.89 25.14 -23.83
CA GLN A 326 28.16 25.54 -24.39
C GLN A 326 28.25 25.17 -25.88
N ILE A 327 28.76 26.10 -26.67
CA ILE A 327 29.15 25.94 -28.07
C ILE A 327 30.62 26.38 -28.24
N ASN A 328 31.19 26.22 -29.42
CA ASN A 328 32.56 26.68 -29.68
C ASN A 328 32.68 28.18 -29.37
N ARG A 329 33.55 28.53 -28.41
CA ARG A 329 33.81 29.91 -27.93
C ARG A 329 32.59 30.67 -27.40
N GLY A 330 31.56 30.00 -26.88
CA GLY A 330 30.40 30.69 -26.30
C GLY A 330 29.26 29.79 -25.83
N PHE A 331 28.04 30.33 -25.76
CA PHE A 331 26.83 29.56 -25.42
C PHE A 331 25.67 29.82 -26.39
N ARG A 332 24.81 28.81 -26.51
CA ARG A 332 23.48 28.90 -27.08
C ARG A 332 22.45 28.86 -25.95
N PHE A 333 21.53 29.81 -25.98
CA PHE A 333 20.41 29.94 -25.07
C PHE A 333 19.11 29.56 -25.76
N GLY A 334 18.17 28.99 -25.02
CA GLY A 334 16.87 28.55 -25.52
C GLY A 334 15.79 28.63 -24.44
N LEU A 335 14.72 29.37 -24.69
CA LEU A 335 13.58 29.52 -23.78
C LEU A 335 12.28 29.14 -24.50
N ASP A 336 11.51 28.22 -23.91
CA ASP A 336 10.16 27.89 -24.37
C ASP A 336 9.17 28.91 -23.78
N ALA A 337 8.82 29.93 -24.56
CA ALA A 337 7.93 31.03 -24.17
C ALA A 337 7.07 31.47 -25.37
N PRO A 338 6.14 30.62 -25.84
CA PRO A 338 5.47 30.81 -27.13
C PRO A 338 4.59 32.06 -27.18
N ASN A 339 4.01 32.48 -26.05
CA ASN A 339 3.11 33.65 -26.00
C ASN A 339 3.82 34.96 -25.64
N ALA A 340 5.15 34.93 -25.42
CA ALA A 340 5.90 36.15 -25.15
C ALA A 340 5.88 37.06 -26.39
N LYS A 341 5.75 38.38 -26.17
CA LYS A 341 5.86 39.38 -27.23
C LYS A 341 7.32 39.74 -27.49
N GLU A 342 8.12 39.77 -26.43
CA GLU A 342 9.53 40.08 -26.48
C GLU A 342 10.29 39.25 -25.43
N VAL A 343 11.46 38.74 -25.84
CA VAL A 343 12.41 38.10 -24.93
C VAL A 343 13.81 38.65 -25.18
N ASN A 344 14.43 39.20 -24.14
CA ASN A 344 15.83 39.59 -24.12
C ASN A 344 16.63 38.63 -23.24
N LEU A 345 17.78 38.17 -23.73
CA LEU A 345 18.81 37.56 -22.89
C LEU A 345 19.56 38.68 -22.18
N VAL A 346 19.59 38.67 -20.86
CA VAL A 346 20.36 39.65 -20.08
C VAL A 346 21.55 38.96 -19.46
N LEU A 347 22.75 39.36 -19.90
CA LEU A 347 24.01 38.92 -19.29
C LEU A 347 24.36 39.87 -18.16
N VAL A 348 24.71 39.33 -17.01
CA VAL A 348 25.03 40.10 -15.80
C VAL A 348 26.52 39.90 -15.48
N ALA A 349 27.27 40.99 -15.43
CA ALA A 349 28.67 41.00 -15.03
C ALA A 349 28.81 40.95 -13.50
N ALA A 350 30.01 40.63 -13.02
CA ALA A 350 30.28 40.51 -11.59
C ALA A 350 30.13 41.84 -10.82
N ASP A 351 30.26 42.98 -11.51
CA ASP A 351 30.01 44.32 -10.96
C ASP A 351 28.53 44.74 -11.04
N GLY A 352 27.64 43.83 -11.48
CA GLY A 352 26.21 44.10 -11.67
C GLY A 352 25.88 44.75 -13.01
N THR A 353 26.85 45.08 -13.85
CA THR A 353 26.58 45.68 -15.16
C THR A 353 25.85 44.70 -16.07
N GLU A 354 24.78 45.15 -16.70
CA GLU A 354 23.93 44.30 -17.54
C GLU A 354 24.12 44.57 -19.03
N LYS A 355 24.09 43.50 -19.83
CA LYS A 355 24.02 43.57 -21.28
C LYS A 355 22.79 42.83 -21.79
N LYS A 356 21.82 43.57 -22.33
CA LYS A 356 20.60 43.02 -22.93
C LYS A 356 20.81 42.67 -24.40
N LEU A 357 20.33 41.51 -24.81
CA LEU A 357 20.46 40.96 -26.16
C LEU A 357 19.12 40.38 -26.64
N PRO A 358 18.47 40.96 -27.66
CA PRO A 358 17.22 40.43 -28.19
C PRO A 358 17.33 38.99 -28.67
N MET A 359 16.40 38.14 -28.25
CA MET A 359 16.30 36.75 -28.71
C MET A 359 15.37 36.65 -29.93
N ILE A 360 15.52 35.59 -30.72
CA ILE A 360 14.70 35.36 -31.92
C ILE A 360 13.80 34.15 -31.66
N GLN A 361 12.49 34.31 -31.83
CA GLN A 361 11.53 33.21 -31.74
C GLN A 361 11.58 32.37 -33.00
N ASP A 362 11.70 31.05 -32.85
CA ASP A 362 11.56 30.11 -33.97
C ASP A 362 10.09 29.75 -34.25
N SER A 363 9.85 29.04 -35.34
CA SER A 363 8.49 28.66 -35.78
C SER A 363 7.74 27.74 -34.79
N LYS A 364 8.41 27.26 -33.74
CA LYS A 364 7.81 26.42 -32.68
C LYS A 364 7.54 27.20 -31.40
N GLY A 365 7.76 28.52 -31.41
CA GLY A 365 7.59 29.38 -30.26
C GLY A 365 8.77 29.42 -29.29
N ILE A 366 9.92 28.82 -29.66
CA ILE A 366 11.11 28.78 -28.82
C ILE A 366 12.02 29.97 -29.15
N TRP A 367 12.36 30.75 -28.14
CA TRP A 367 13.27 31.89 -28.25
C TRP A 367 14.72 31.42 -28.16
N ARG A 368 15.58 31.87 -29.09
CA ARG A 368 16.98 31.44 -29.16
C ARG A 368 17.94 32.60 -29.35
N ARG A 369 19.13 32.45 -28.77
CA ARG A 369 20.27 33.35 -28.98
C ARG A 369 21.57 32.57 -28.91
N LYS A 370 22.52 32.87 -29.79
CA LYS A 370 23.92 32.43 -29.66
C LYS A 370 24.77 33.63 -29.29
N VAL A 371 25.68 33.45 -28.35
CA VAL A 371 26.61 34.49 -27.90
C VAL A 371 28.01 33.90 -27.86
N ILE A 372 28.95 34.57 -28.54
CA ILE A 372 30.38 34.22 -28.56
C ILE A 372 31.10 35.13 -27.56
N GLY A 373 32.20 34.64 -26.97
CA GLY A 373 33.02 35.42 -26.03
C GLY A 373 32.50 35.43 -24.59
N ILE A 374 31.56 34.53 -24.25
CA ILE A 374 31.09 34.31 -22.89
C ILE A 374 31.70 33.02 -22.32
N SER A 375 32.15 33.09 -21.07
CA SER A 375 32.83 32.00 -20.38
C SER A 375 31.86 31.20 -19.51
N PRO A 376 32.14 29.91 -19.24
CA PRO A 376 31.43 29.19 -18.18
C PRO A 376 31.51 29.97 -16.85
N GLY A 377 30.42 30.00 -16.10
CA GLY A 377 30.28 30.80 -14.88
C GLY A 377 29.64 32.18 -15.09
N SER A 378 29.41 32.61 -16.33
CA SER A 378 28.70 33.88 -16.59
C SER A 378 27.24 33.82 -16.11
N PHE A 379 26.79 34.89 -15.45
CA PHE A 379 25.43 35.04 -14.96
C PHE A 379 24.50 35.56 -16.06
N TYR A 380 23.27 35.05 -16.09
CA TYR A 380 22.26 35.50 -17.03
C TYR A 380 20.84 35.34 -16.49
N GLN A 381 19.93 36.10 -17.09
CA GLN A 381 18.49 36.01 -16.92
C GLN A 381 17.80 36.13 -18.28
N TYR A 382 16.53 35.76 -18.34
CA TYR A 382 15.66 36.19 -19.44
C TYR A 382 14.80 37.35 -18.95
N GLU A 383 14.70 38.41 -19.76
CA GLU A 383 13.68 39.44 -19.59
C GLU A 383 12.56 39.15 -20.57
N VAL A 384 11.41 38.71 -20.06
CA VAL A 384 10.24 38.29 -20.84
C VAL A 384 9.14 39.32 -20.63
N ASN A 385 8.75 40.03 -21.69
CA ASN A 385 7.80 41.15 -21.61
C ASN A 385 8.14 42.16 -20.50
N GLY A 386 9.43 42.45 -20.27
CA GLY A 386 9.91 43.36 -19.23
C GLY A 386 10.07 42.76 -17.82
N VAL A 387 9.73 41.49 -17.61
CA VAL A 387 9.87 40.81 -16.30
C VAL A 387 11.09 39.90 -16.31
N ARG A 388 11.92 39.97 -15.26
CA ARG A 388 13.09 39.08 -15.09
C ARG A 388 12.68 37.69 -14.68
N LYS A 389 13.25 36.69 -15.35
CA LYS A 389 13.01 35.26 -15.18
C LYS A 389 14.32 34.50 -15.10
N LEU A 390 14.39 33.54 -14.17
CA LEU A 390 15.35 32.46 -14.19
C LEU A 390 15.12 31.57 -15.41
N ASP A 391 16.17 30.90 -15.85
CA ASP A 391 16.07 29.87 -16.86
C ASP A 391 15.36 28.63 -16.29
N PRO A 392 14.19 28.22 -16.82
CA PRO A 392 13.50 27.00 -16.38
C PRO A 392 14.35 25.74 -16.48
N TYR A 393 15.34 25.73 -17.39
CA TYR A 393 16.27 24.64 -17.65
C TYR A 393 17.71 24.99 -17.21
N GLY A 394 17.87 26.05 -16.40
CA GLY A 394 19.14 26.42 -15.80
C GLY A 394 19.66 25.30 -14.90
N LYS A 395 20.94 24.95 -15.07
CA LYS A 395 21.58 23.86 -14.31
C LYS A 395 22.21 24.32 -13.00
N GLU A 396 22.39 25.63 -12.86
CA GLU A 396 22.89 26.29 -11.66
C GLU A 396 22.21 27.67 -11.56
N VAL A 397 22.01 28.10 -10.32
CA VAL A 397 21.48 29.41 -9.96
C VAL A 397 22.49 30.09 -9.05
N ALA A 398 22.57 31.40 -9.08
CA ALA A 398 23.41 32.21 -8.21
C ALA A 398 22.60 33.40 -7.68
N ASN A 399 22.99 33.91 -6.52
CA ASN A 399 22.52 35.23 -6.10
C ASN A 399 22.96 36.28 -7.13
N HIS A 400 22.12 37.28 -7.32
CA HIS A 400 22.48 38.39 -8.19
C HIS A 400 23.64 39.19 -7.56
N PRO A 401 24.64 39.66 -8.34
CA PRO A 401 25.74 40.46 -7.81
C PRO A 401 25.28 41.74 -7.11
N ALA A 402 24.26 42.43 -7.64
CA ALA A 402 23.48 43.44 -6.93
C ALA A 402 22.41 42.76 -6.05
N PRO A 403 22.49 42.83 -4.70
CA PRO A 403 21.66 42.04 -3.77
C PRO A 403 20.16 42.31 -3.85
N GLU A 404 19.74 43.49 -4.30
CA GLU A 404 18.35 43.90 -4.43
C GLU A 404 17.62 43.26 -5.63
N ASN A 405 18.35 42.58 -6.52
CA ASN A 405 17.80 41.99 -7.74
C ASN A 405 17.52 40.49 -7.59
N ALA A 406 16.57 40.02 -8.40
CA ALA A 406 16.22 38.60 -8.50
C ALA A 406 17.44 37.72 -8.87
N PRO A 407 17.50 36.46 -8.41
CA PRO A 407 18.62 35.56 -8.68
C PRO A 407 18.89 35.36 -10.18
N CYS A 408 20.11 34.94 -10.51
CA CYS A 408 20.54 34.68 -11.88
C CYS A 408 20.73 33.18 -12.14
N SER A 409 20.48 32.74 -13.36
CA SER A 409 20.98 31.45 -13.84
C SER A 409 22.47 31.57 -14.19
N VAL A 410 23.20 30.46 -14.13
CA VAL A 410 24.63 30.41 -14.46
C VAL A 410 24.83 29.59 -15.74
N ALA A 411 25.58 30.15 -16.70
CA ALA A 411 25.95 29.43 -17.92
C ALA A 411 27.09 28.45 -17.61
N VAL A 412 26.79 27.16 -17.52
CA VAL A 412 27.74 26.15 -17.00
C VAL A 412 28.25 25.19 -18.07
N LYS A 413 29.50 24.76 -17.88
CA LYS A 413 30.09 23.60 -18.54
C LYS A 413 30.54 22.62 -17.47
N SER A 414 29.83 21.51 -17.34
CA SER A 414 30.27 20.39 -16.48
C SER A 414 31.56 19.79 -17.04
N ASN A 415 32.56 19.64 -16.19
CA ASN A 415 33.80 18.92 -16.50
C ASN A 415 33.94 17.64 -15.67
N TYR A 416 32.91 17.30 -14.88
CA TYR A 416 32.89 16.11 -14.04
C TYR A 416 33.00 14.83 -14.86
N ARG A 417 33.80 13.88 -14.35
CA ARG A 417 33.94 12.53 -14.91
C ARG A 417 33.57 11.52 -13.84
N TRP A 418 32.46 10.83 -14.05
CA TRP A 418 31.94 9.78 -13.19
C TRP A 418 32.90 8.60 -13.03
N LYS A 419 32.91 8.00 -11.84
CA LYS A 419 33.73 6.82 -11.48
C LYS A 419 32.87 5.63 -11.03
N ASP A 420 31.56 5.81 -10.92
CA ASP A 420 30.55 4.83 -10.49
C ASP A 420 30.15 3.78 -11.54
N ALA A 421 30.93 3.58 -12.61
CA ALA A 421 30.57 2.64 -13.68
C ALA A 421 30.33 1.20 -13.20
N GLN A 422 30.98 0.80 -12.10
CA GLN A 422 30.73 -0.51 -11.46
C GLN A 422 29.36 -0.55 -10.78
N TRP A 423 29.02 0.46 -9.97
CA TRP A 423 27.72 0.59 -9.31
C TRP A 423 26.57 0.54 -10.33
N MET A 424 26.66 1.36 -11.39
CA MET A 424 25.65 1.41 -12.44
C MET A 424 25.43 0.05 -13.14
N LYS A 425 26.48 -0.76 -13.28
CA LYS A 425 26.38 -2.13 -13.85
C LYS A 425 25.77 -3.13 -12.89
N GLU A 426 26.07 -3.02 -11.60
CA GLU A 426 25.58 -3.94 -10.57
C GLU A 426 24.10 -3.72 -10.28
N GLN A 427 23.63 -2.47 -10.30
CA GLN A 427 22.24 -2.15 -10.03
C GLN A 427 21.25 -2.78 -11.02
N VAL A 428 21.62 -2.91 -12.30
CA VAL A 428 20.76 -3.48 -13.36
C VAL A 428 20.46 -4.97 -13.16
N LYS A 429 21.22 -5.70 -12.32
CA LYS A 429 21.11 -7.17 -12.19
C LYS A 429 19.87 -7.65 -11.44
N GLU A 430 19.31 -6.84 -10.57
CA GLU A 430 18.27 -7.24 -9.61
C GLU A 430 17.29 -6.10 -9.39
N ARG A 431 15.99 -6.42 -9.22
CA ARG A 431 14.96 -5.40 -9.01
C ARG A 431 15.04 -4.83 -7.59
N PRO A 432 14.68 -3.55 -7.37
CA PRO A 432 14.66 -2.96 -6.02
C PRO A 432 13.83 -3.74 -5.00
N ALA A 433 12.70 -4.34 -5.43
CA ALA A 433 11.84 -5.15 -4.56
C ALA A 433 12.56 -6.37 -3.95
N ASP A 434 13.52 -6.93 -4.69
CA ASP A 434 14.23 -8.17 -4.37
C ASP A 434 15.51 -7.89 -3.54
N LYS A 435 15.65 -6.70 -2.95
CA LYS A 435 16.81 -6.30 -2.13
C LYS A 435 16.40 -5.73 -0.77
N PRO A 436 17.28 -5.79 0.24
CA PRO A 436 17.10 -5.03 1.47
C PRO A 436 17.27 -3.54 1.18
N ILE A 437 16.22 -2.76 1.44
CA ILE A 437 16.26 -1.29 1.36
C ILE A 437 16.00 -0.72 2.75
N SER A 438 17.00 -0.01 3.26
CA SER A 438 17.00 0.78 4.50
C SER A 438 17.57 2.17 4.20
N ILE A 439 16.73 3.19 4.37
CA ILE A 439 16.92 4.57 3.92
C ILE A 439 17.07 5.48 5.13
N THR A 440 18.09 6.33 5.11
CA THR A 440 18.12 7.53 5.97
C THR A 440 17.67 8.74 5.16
N GLU A 441 16.58 9.38 5.59
CA GLU A 441 16.10 10.63 5.01
C GLU A 441 16.80 11.79 5.70
N ILE A 442 17.37 12.72 4.92
CA ILE A 442 18.10 13.87 5.45
C ILE A 442 17.69 15.17 4.74
N HIS A 443 17.75 16.26 5.50
CA HIS A 443 17.86 17.61 4.92
C HIS A 443 19.29 18.12 5.11
N PRO A 444 20.11 18.20 4.05
CA PRO A 444 21.55 18.47 4.16
C PRO A 444 21.92 19.78 4.89
N LEU A 445 21.11 20.84 4.77
CA LEU A 445 21.42 22.15 5.37
C LEU A 445 21.35 22.17 6.90
N ILE A 446 20.69 21.19 7.52
CA ILE A 446 20.53 21.13 8.98
C ILE A 446 21.16 19.88 9.60
N TRP A 447 21.54 18.90 8.77
CA TRP A 447 22.12 17.65 9.24
C TRP A 447 23.42 17.90 10.00
N LYS A 448 24.34 18.63 9.37
CA LYS A 448 25.59 19.07 9.98
C LYS A 448 25.95 20.43 9.40
N LYS A 449 26.38 21.38 10.24
CA LYS A 449 26.75 22.73 9.80
C LYS A 449 28.24 22.95 10.02
N LYS A 450 28.78 23.98 9.37
CA LYS A 450 30.11 24.49 9.67
C LYS A 450 29.99 25.91 10.18
N LYS A 451 31.00 26.38 10.93
CA LYS A 451 30.99 27.74 11.46
C LYS A 451 30.78 28.75 10.33
N GLY A 452 29.67 29.50 10.41
CA GLY A 452 29.33 30.53 9.43
C GLY A 452 28.65 30.05 8.14
N GLY A 453 28.19 28.80 8.03
CA GLY A 453 27.42 28.36 6.86
C GLY A 453 27.13 26.86 6.77
N TYR A 454 26.71 26.44 5.59
CA TYR A 454 26.41 25.04 5.29
C TYR A 454 27.64 24.28 4.81
N LEU A 455 27.64 22.97 4.99
CA LEU A 455 28.61 22.10 4.30
C LEU A 455 28.35 22.14 2.80
N ASN A 456 29.42 22.21 2.02
CA ASN A 456 29.31 21.98 0.58
C ASN A 456 29.16 20.48 0.29
N TYR A 457 28.74 20.12 -0.92
CA TYR A 457 28.51 18.72 -1.31
C TYR A 457 29.76 17.83 -1.19
N ARG A 458 30.97 18.36 -1.41
CA ARG A 458 32.22 17.60 -1.26
C ARG A 458 32.59 17.33 0.19
N GLU A 459 32.30 18.29 1.07
CA GLU A 459 32.49 18.16 2.52
C GLU A 459 31.46 17.18 3.11
N LEU A 460 30.22 17.23 2.63
CA LEU A 460 29.13 16.38 3.08
C LEU A 460 29.33 14.91 2.70
N ALA A 461 29.83 14.63 1.50
CA ALA A 461 29.93 13.29 0.95
C ALA A 461 30.66 12.26 1.84
N PRO A 462 31.90 12.50 2.31
CA PRO A 462 32.59 11.53 3.16
C PRO A 462 31.88 11.34 4.51
N LEU A 463 31.28 12.40 5.06
CA LEU A 463 30.57 12.35 6.34
C LEU A 463 29.29 11.53 6.25
N LEU A 464 28.54 11.66 5.15
CA LEU A 464 27.36 10.82 4.91
C LEU A 464 27.75 9.36 4.68
N VAL A 465 28.83 9.09 3.94
CA VAL A 465 29.33 7.72 3.77
C VAL A 465 29.67 7.10 5.12
N GLU A 466 30.38 7.83 5.98
CA GLU A 466 30.71 7.39 7.33
C GLU A 466 29.44 7.11 8.15
N HIS A 467 28.51 8.05 8.18
CA HIS A 467 27.24 7.89 8.90
C HIS A 467 26.44 6.68 8.40
N CYS A 468 26.26 6.52 7.09
CA CYS A 468 25.55 5.39 6.50
C CYS A 468 26.21 4.06 6.80
N LYS A 469 27.55 3.98 6.76
CA LYS A 469 28.28 2.76 7.12
C LYS A 469 28.18 2.45 8.61
N ASN A 470 28.28 3.47 9.46
CA ASN A 470 28.15 3.33 10.91
C ASN A 470 26.76 2.88 11.32
N ALA A 471 25.70 3.45 10.75
CA ALA A 471 24.32 3.04 11.03
C ALA A 471 23.86 1.81 10.21
N GLY A 472 24.60 1.44 9.16
CA GLY A 472 24.30 0.30 8.29
C GLY A 472 23.22 0.55 7.22
N PHE A 473 22.90 1.80 6.90
CA PHE A 473 21.95 2.16 5.83
C PHE A 473 22.43 1.71 4.45
N THR A 474 21.47 1.56 3.53
CA THR A 474 21.73 1.18 2.12
C THR A 474 21.56 2.34 1.16
N HIS A 475 20.73 3.32 1.53
CA HIS A 475 20.36 4.46 0.70
C HIS A 475 20.26 5.71 1.56
N VAL A 476 20.46 6.87 0.92
CA VAL A 476 20.16 8.20 1.46
C VAL A 476 19.04 8.80 0.62
N GLU A 477 17.99 9.31 1.26
CA GLU A 477 16.97 10.14 0.62
C GLU A 477 17.26 11.62 0.92
N LEU A 478 17.52 12.39 -0.14
CA LEU A 478 17.94 13.78 -0.06
C LEU A 478 16.75 14.72 -0.28
N MET A 479 16.42 15.48 0.76
CA MET A 479 15.47 16.58 0.69
C MET A 479 16.16 17.89 0.29
N GLY A 480 15.38 18.83 -0.25
CA GLY A 480 15.81 20.21 -0.46
C GLY A 480 16.98 20.41 -1.41
N ILE A 481 17.16 19.51 -2.38
CA ILE A 481 18.23 19.62 -3.38
C ILE A 481 17.83 20.51 -4.54
N LEU A 482 16.59 20.43 -5.06
CA LEU A 482 16.15 21.30 -6.16
C LEU A 482 16.23 22.77 -5.72
N GLU A 483 16.70 23.67 -6.58
CA GLU A 483 16.88 25.06 -6.20
C GLU A 483 15.57 25.72 -5.78
N HIS A 484 15.59 26.38 -4.63
CA HIS A 484 14.43 26.97 -3.97
C HIS A 484 14.83 28.27 -3.27
N PRO A 485 13.95 29.29 -3.24
CA PRO A 485 14.30 30.59 -2.69
C PRO A 485 14.32 30.60 -1.17
N ASP A 486 13.37 29.94 -0.52
CA ASP A 486 13.22 29.94 0.93
C ASP A 486 13.58 28.58 1.54
N VAL A 487 14.61 28.56 2.39
CA VAL A 487 15.04 27.35 3.13
C VAL A 487 13.96 26.82 4.08
N ARG A 488 13.04 27.69 4.54
CA ARG A 488 11.92 27.29 5.41
C ARG A 488 10.82 26.53 4.68
N SER A 489 10.87 26.53 3.35
CA SER A 489 10.06 25.60 2.55
C SER A 489 10.59 24.16 2.59
N TRP A 490 11.75 23.93 3.22
CA TRP A 490 12.50 22.67 3.23
C TRP A 490 12.87 22.15 1.82
N GLY A 491 12.72 23.05 0.83
CA GLY A 491 12.94 22.82 -0.59
C GLY A 491 11.74 22.34 -1.39
N TYR A 492 10.54 22.28 -0.80
CA TYR A 492 9.32 21.94 -1.53
C TYR A 492 8.80 23.10 -2.40
N GLN A 493 9.21 24.35 -2.13
CA GLN A 493 8.85 25.49 -3.00
C GLN A 493 9.91 25.73 -4.08
N VAL A 494 9.95 24.82 -5.05
CA VAL A 494 11.00 24.80 -6.09
C VAL A 494 10.88 25.97 -7.07
N SER A 495 12.03 26.55 -7.40
CA SER A 495 12.22 27.56 -8.45
C SER A 495 13.14 27.08 -9.60
N GLY A 496 14.06 26.14 -9.34
CA GLY A 496 14.97 25.57 -10.35
C GLY A 496 14.93 24.03 -10.39
N PHE A 497 14.19 23.48 -11.35
CA PHE A 497 13.92 22.03 -11.47
C PHE A 497 15.08 21.20 -12.04
N PHE A 498 16.12 21.86 -12.52
CA PHE A 498 17.32 21.27 -13.14
C PHE A 498 18.61 21.67 -12.42
N ALA A 499 18.50 22.42 -11.32
CA ALA A 499 19.64 22.92 -10.57
C ALA A 499 19.63 22.33 -9.16
N PRO A 500 20.73 21.67 -8.71
CA PRO A 500 20.96 21.47 -7.30
C PRO A 500 21.18 22.84 -6.63
N THR A 501 20.79 22.97 -5.37
CA THR A 501 20.85 24.25 -4.67
C THR A 501 22.29 24.74 -4.52
N ASN A 502 22.51 25.99 -4.93
CA ASN A 502 23.82 26.62 -4.92
C ASN A 502 24.41 26.84 -3.52
N ARG A 503 23.58 26.75 -2.47
CA ARG A 503 23.97 26.90 -1.06
C ARG A 503 25.06 25.92 -0.64
N MET A 504 25.18 24.81 -1.37
CA MET A 504 26.10 23.71 -1.09
C MET A 504 27.17 23.52 -2.18
N GLY A 505 27.27 24.42 -3.15
CA GLY A 505 28.26 24.36 -4.22
C GLY A 505 27.66 24.14 -5.61
N SER A 506 28.52 23.76 -6.55
CA SER A 506 28.17 23.64 -7.97
C SER A 506 27.46 22.33 -8.31
N SER A 507 26.92 22.24 -9.53
CA SER A 507 26.37 21.01 -10.07
C SER A 507 27.40 19.87 -10.15
N ASP A 508 28.68 20.19 -10.41
CA ASP A 508 29.77 19.21 -10.40
C ASP A 508 30.14 18.75 -8.98
N ASP A 509 29.89 19.57 -7.96
CA ASP A 509 30.06 19.17 -6.56
C ASP A 509 28.93 18.23 -6.10
N PHE A 510 27.70 18.45 -6.58
CA PHE A 510 26.61 17.50 -6.35
C PHE A 510 26.89 16.14 -7.03
N LYS A 511 27.40 16.14 -8.27
CA LYS A 511 27.84 14.89 -8.92
C LYS A 511 28.92 14.17 -8.12
N PHE A 512 29.85 14.91 -7.52
CA PHE A 512 30.84 14.33 -6.62
C PHE A 512 30.21 13.65 -5.40
N LEU A 513 29.19 14.25 -4.78
CA LEU A 513 28.46 13.63 -3.68
C LEU A 513 27.88 12.27 -4.09
N VAL A 514 27.15 12.23 -5.20
CA VAL A 514 26.51 11.00 -5.72
C VAL A 514 27.58 9.94 -6.05
N ASP A 515 28.60 10.31 -6.82
CA ASP A 515 29.69 9.41 -7.23
C ASP A 515 30.46 8.83 -6.02
N HIS A 516 30.64 9.64 -4.98
CA HIS A 516 31.28 9.22 -3.73
C HIS A 516 30.42 8.25 -2.92
N LEU A 517 29.10 8.46 -2.87
CA LEU A 517 28.16 7.52 -2.24
C LEU A 517 28.11 6.19 -3.00
N HIS A 518 28.04 6.24 -4.34
CA HIS A 518 28.05 5.05 -5.20
C HIS A 518 29.33 4.24 -5.05
N SER A 519 30.49 4.90 -5.02
CA SER A 519 31.79 4.26 -4.79
C SER A 519 31.88 3.56 -3.43
N ASN A 520 30.94 3.84 -2.52
CA ASN A 520 30.81 3.24 -1.20
C ASN A 520 29.58 2.35 -1.04
N ASN A 521 28.94 1.96 -2.15
CA ASN A 521 27.76 1.11 -2.21
C ASN A 521 26.53 1.68 -1.47
N ILE A 522 26.35 3.00 -1.52
CA ILE A 522 25.19 3.70 -0.94
C ILE A 522 24.41 4.34 -2.08
N GLY A 523 23.13 3.99 -2.21
CA GLY A 523 22.27 4.57 -3.24
C GLY A 523 21.70 5.92 -2.86
N VAL A 524 21.34 6.73 -3.85
CA VAL A 524 20.83 8.08 -3.67
C VAL A 524 19.40 8.19 -4.21
N ILE A 525 18.47 8.51 -3.32
CA ILE A 525 17.08 8.83 -3.64
C ILE A 525 16.93 10.35 -3.55
N LEU A 526 16.27 10.94 -4.54
CA LEU A 526 15.98 12.36 -4.58
C LEU A 526 14.48 12.57 -4.33
N ASP A 527 14.16 13.46 -3.40
CA ASP A 527 12.81 13.96 -3.26
C ASP A 527 12.51 14.95 -4.41
N TRP A 528 11.55 14.58 -5.26
CA TRP A 528 11.22 15.26 -6.51
C TRP A 528 9.77 15.77 -6.47
N ILE A 529 9.60 17.05 -6.82
CA ILE A 529 8.37 17.81 -6.53
C ILE A 529 7.64 18.21 -7.83
N PRO A 530 6.90 17.31 -8.49
CA PRO A 530 6.14 17.64 -9.70
C PRO A 530 4.74 18.20 -9.39
N ALA A 531 4.33 18.31 -8.12
CA ALA A 531 3.00 18.74 -7.74
C ALA A 531 2.79 20.26 -7.88
N HIS A 532 3.77 21.05 -7.48
CA HIS A 532 3.69 22.50 -7.43
C HIS A 532 5.06 23.18 -7.57
N PHE A 533 5.04 24.51 -7.71
CA PHE A 533 6.23 25.37 -7.83
C PHE A 533 5.99 26.74 -7.17
N CYS A 534 7.06 27.49 -6.91
CA CYS A 534 6.98 28.77 -6.20
C CYS A 534 6.23 29.87 -7.00
N ARG A 535 5.69 30.87 -6.30
CA ARG A 535 4.96 32.00 -6.93
C ARG A 535 5.84 33.17 -7.33
N ASP A 536 7.12 33.12 -6.98
CA ASP A 536 8.06 34.20 -7.25
C ASP A 536 8.04 34.61 -8.72
N SER A 537 8.00 35.91 -8.96
CA SER A 537 7.90 36.47 -10.31
C SER A 537 9.09 36.10 -11.18
N PHE A 538 10.24 35.79 -10.60
CA PHE A 538 11.43 35.32 -11.32
C PHE A 538 11.36 33.83 -11.69
N GLY A 539 10.46 33.04 -11.11
CA GLY A 539 10.30 31.61 -11.40
C GLY A 539 9.39 31.31 -12.59
N LEU A 540 8.74 30.14 -12.57
CA LEU A 540 7.82 29.68 -13.62
C LEU A 540 6.48 30.43 -13.66
N ALA A 541 6.15 31.16 -12.59
CA ALA A 541 4.91 31.92 -12.49
C ALA A 541 4.77 32.90 -13.65
N HIS A 542 3.74 32.71 -14.46
CA HIS A 542 3.45 33.56 -15.62
C HIS A 542 4.65 33.77 -16.55
N LEU A 543 5.43 32.70 -16.82
CA LEU A 543 6.73 32.78 -17.49
C LEU A 543 6.70 33.62 -18.79
N ASP A 544 5.73 33.38 -19.67
CA ASP A 544 5.59 34.07 -20.96
C ASP A 544 4.51 35.18 -20.95
N GLY A 545 4.04 35.57 -19.77
CA GLY A 545 2.90 36.48 -19.59
C GLY A 545 1.53 35.78 -19.60
N SER A 546 1.47 34.49 -19.94
CA SER A 546 0.28 33.65 -19.83
C SER A 546 0.41 32.65 -18.67
N ASN A 547 -0.66 31.89 -18.39
CA ASN A 547 -0.60 30.76 -17.47
C ASN A 547 0.03 29.54 -18.17
N GLN A 548 1.33 29.60 -18.49
CA GLN A 548 1.99 28.56 -19.29
C GLN A 548 2.11 27.22 -18.54
N TYR A 549 2.45 27.26 -17.24
CA TYR A 549 2.66 26.07 -16.41
C TYR A 549 1.47 25.79 -15.49
N GLN A 550 0.83 26.83 -14.99
CA GLN A 550 -0.30 26.75 -14.06
C GLN A 550 -1.66 26.65 -14.76
N PRO A 551 -2.72 26.20 -14.06
CA PRO A 551 -4.07 26.20 -14.61
C PRO A 551 -4.54 27.59 -15.04
N CYS A 552 -5.45 27.65 -16.01
CA CYS A 552 -6.09 28.88 -16.48
C CYS A 552 -7.62 28.81 -16.40
N GLY A 553 -8.29 29.97 -16.47
CA GLY A 553 -9.74 30.07 -16.49
C GLY A 553 -10.41 29.49 -15.24
N LEU A 554 -11.57 28.84 -15.40
CA LEU A 554 -12.32 28.22 -14.30
C LEU A 554 -11.50 27.19 -13.50
N SER A 555 -10.61 26.44 -14.14
CA SER A 555 -9.75 25.49 -13.40
C SER A 555 -8.75 26.19 -12.49
N ALA A 556 -8.34 27.43 -12.78
CA ALA A 556 -7.55 28.20 -11.83
C ALA A 556 -8.38 28.58 -10.59
N PHE A 557 -9.66 28.92 -10.78
CA PHE A 557 -10.59 29.20 -9.68
C PHE A 557 -10.85 27.98 -8.80
N PHE A 558 -11.06 26.80 -9.38
CA PHE A 558 -11.24 25.57 -8.61
C PHE A 558 -9.94 25.12 -7.93
N ALA A 559 -8.79 25.23 -8.61
CA ALA A 559 -7.48 24.97 -8.00
C ALA A 559 -7.24 25.89 -6.78
N ALA A 560 -7.68 27.15 -6.83
CA ALA A 560 -7.58 28.10 -5.72
C ALA A 560 -8.36 27.69 -4.46
N ARG A 561 -9.32 26.78 -4.58
CA ARG A 561 -10.14 26.26 -3.48
C ARG A 561 -9.60 24.95 -2.90
N THR A 562 -8.50 24.43 -3.44
CA THR A 562 -7.85 23.22 -2.92
C THR A 562 -7.01 23.55 -1.68
N TRP A 563 -6.91 22.60 -0.75
CA TRP A 563 -6.12 22.75 0.48
C TRP A 563 -4.65 23.11 0.22
N LEU A 564 -4.09 22.65 -0.90
CA LEU A 564 -2.73 22.95 -1.33
C LEU A 564 -2.51 24.43 -1.65
N TYR A 565 -3.54 25.18 -2.04
CA TYR A 565 -3.40 26.62 -2.32
C TYR A 565 -3.05 27.42 -1.05
N GLN A 566 -3.30 26.83 0.14
CA GLN A 566 -2.87 27.35 1.44
C GLN A 566 -1.35 27.30 1.62
N TRP A 567 -0.61 26.50 0.83
CA TRP A 567 0.85 26.46 0.85
C TRP A 567 1.51 27.63 0.12
N GLY A 568 0.73 28.53 -0.49
CA GLY A 568 1.26 29.72 -1.15
C GLY A 568 1.96 29.45 -2.49
N THR A 569 1.73 28.31 -3.14
CA THR A 569 2.38 27.87 -4.39
C THR A 569 1.42 27.88 -5.60
N TYR A 570 1.95 27.63 -6.81
CA TYR A 570 1.17 27.32 -8.00
C TYR A 570 1.27 25.83 -8.36
N PHE A 571 0.21 25.28 -8.96
CA PHE A 571 0.15 23.89 -9.39
C PHE A 571 0.55 23.73 -10.85
N PHE A 572 1.10 22.59 -11.21
CA PHE A 572 1.28 22.23 -12.61
C PHE A 572 -0.05 21.80 -13.24
N ASP A 573 -0.32 22.29 -14.45
CA ASP A 573 -1.46 21.87 -15.26
C ASP A 573 -1.08 20.67 -16.14
N PHE A 574 -1.34 19.47 -15.64
CA PHE A 574 -1.02 18.24 -16.35
C PHE A 574 -1.77 18.05 -17.67
N ARG A 575 -2.82 18.83 -17.98
CA ARG A 575 -3.50 18.80 -19.30
C ARG A 575 -2.62 19.38 -20.40
N LYS A 576 -1.63 20.19 -20.03
CA LYS A 576 -0.75 20.89 -20.98
C LYS A 576 0.46 20.01 -21.32
N GLN A 577 0.63 19.72 -22.61
CA GLN A 577 1.71 18.84 -23.08
C GLN A 577 3.12 19.41 -22.80
N ASN A 578 3.31 20.73 -22.88
CA ASN A 578 4.58 21.38 -22.54
C ASN A 578 4.95 21.17 -21.07
N VAL A 579 3.96 21.22 -20.16
CA VAL A 579 4.16 20.96 -18.72
C VAL A 579 4.59 19.52 -18.47
N ARG A 580 3.86 18.54 -19.04
CA ARG A 580 4.24 17.12 -18.93
C ARG A 580 5.66 16.88 -19.46
N ASN A 581 5.99 17.45 -20.61
CA ASN A 581 7.32 17.30 -21.21
C ASN A 581 8.43 17.96 -20.38
N PHE A 582 8.19 19.13 -19.79
CA PHE A 582 9.11 19.78 -18.86
C PHE A 582 9.44 18.86 -17.68
N LEU A 583 8.40 18.30 -17.04
CA LEU A 583 8.56 17.39 -15.90
C LEU A 583 9.21 16.05 -16.29
N TYR A 584 8.85 15.45 -17.43
CA TYR A 584 9.55 14.27 -17.96
C TYR A 584 11.04 14.54 -18.15
N SER A 585 11.37 15.70 -18.72
CA SER A 585 12.75 16.11 -18.91
C SER A 585 13.49 16.36 -17.58
N SER A 586 12.80 16.88 -16.55
CA SER A 586 13.37 17.10 -15.20
C SER A 586 13.71 15.78 -14.52
N ALA A 587 12.76 14.85 -14.43
CA ALA A 587 13.01 13.53 -13.85
C ALA A 587 14.19 12.82 -14.54
N MET A 588 14.21 12.86 -15.87
CA MET A 588 15.25 12.21 -16.67
C MET A 588 16.61 12.90 -16.58
N TYR A 589 16.64 14.20 -16.31
CA TYR A 589 17.89 14.91 -16.02
C TYR A 589 18.54 14.39 -14.74
N TRP A 590 17.76 14.28 -13.65
CA TRP A 590 18.27 13.78 -12.37
C TRP A 590 18.75 12.33 -12.47
N ILE A 591 17.98 11.47 -13.14
CA ILE A 591 18.37 10.06 -13.32
C ILE A 591 19.61 9.93 -14.23
N LYS A 592 19.59 10.58 -15.40
CA LYS A 592 20.60 10.31 -16.45
C LYS A 592 21.87 11.14 -16.31
N GLU A 593 21.74 12.41 -15.93
CA GLU A 593 22.87 13.35 -15.91
C GLU A 593 23.44 13.52 -14.49
N MET A 594 22.64 13.22 -13.46
CA MET A 594 23.05 13.25 -12.04
C MET A 594 23.10 11.86 -11.37
N HIS A 595 22.82 10.79 -12.11
CA HIS A 595 22.91 9.39 -11.67
C HIS A 595 22.08 9.05 -10.41
N ILE A 596 20.94 9.72 -10.20
CA ILE A 596 20.05 9.41 -9.07
C ILE A 596 19.44 8.01 -9.23
N ASP A 597 19.49 7.19 -8.17
CA ASP A 597 18.98 5.80 -8.14
C ASP A 597 17.48 5.70 -7.84
N GLY A 598 16.87 6.76 -7.31
CA GLY A 598 15.45 6.77 -7.02
C GLY A 598 14.81 8.15 -6.97
N LEU A 599 13.55 8.24 -7.37
CA LEU A 599 12.74 9.44 -7.22
C LEU A 599 11.60 9.17 -6.24
N ARG A 600 11.60 9.86 -5.10
CA ARG A 600 10.44 9.95 -4.22
C ARG A 600 9.61 11.13 -4.69
N VAL A 601 8.34 10.88 -5.00
CA VAL A 601 7.41 11.88 -5.53
C VAL A 601 6.55 12.40 -4.40
N ASP A 602 6.74 13.67 -4.09
CA ASP A 602 5.94 14.38 -3.10
C ASP A 602 4.50 14.61 -3.57
N ALA A 603 3.57 14.55 -2.62
CA ALA A 603 2.18 14.93 -2.74
C ALA A 603 1.44 14.29 -3.93
N VAL A 604 1.66 12.99 -4.20
CA VAL A 604 1.00 12.27 -5.32
C VAL A 604 -0.52 12.33 -5.19
N LYS A 605 -1.06 12.18 -3.98
CA LYS A 605 -2.50 12.32 -3.71
C LYS A 605 -3.04 13.67 -4.19
N SER A 606 -2.26 14.72 -4.02
CA SER A 606 -2.64 16.08 -4.35
C SER A 606 -2.88 16.25 -5.86
N ILE A 607 -2.04 15.62 -6.67
CA ILE A 607 -2.15 15.55 -8.12
C ILE A 607 -3.39 14.72 -8.50
N LEU A 608 -3.54 13.53 -7.91
CA LEU A 608 -4.60 12.57 -8.26
C LEU A 608 -6.01 13.02 -7.88
N LEU A 609 -6.18 13.78 -6.79
CA LEU A 609 -7.48 14.29 -6.34
C LEU A 609 -7.85 15.66 -6.91
N SER A 610 -6.96 16.26 -7.70
CA SER A 610 -7.25 17.52 -8.40
C SER A 610 -8.20 17.30 -9.59
N GLU A 611 -8.74 18.39 -10.16
CA GLU A 611 -9.47 18.33 -11.44
C GLU A 611 -8.62 17.72 -12.57
N ASN A 612 -7.29 17.80 -12.44
CA ASN A 612 -6.32 17.25 -13.38
C ASN A 612 -5.94 15.79 -13.06
N GLY A 613 -6.64 15.13 -12.13
CA GLY A 613 -6.26 13.81 -11.61
C GLY A 613 -6.12 12.72 -12.66
N ASN A 614 -6.98 12.70 -13.68
CA ASN A 614 -6.88 11.75 -14.79
C ASN A 614 -5.60 11.98 -15.63
N GLU A 615 -5.27 13.23 -15.92
CA GLU A 615 -4.04 13.58 -16.64
C GLU A 615 -2.80 13.35 -15.77
N GLY A 616 -2.89 13.57 -14.47
CA GLY A 616 -1.85 13.22 -13.50
C GLY A 616 -1.59 11.71 -13.45
N ALA A 617 -2.65 10.89 -13.42
CA ALA A 617 -2.53 9.44 -13.49
C ALA A 617 -1.89 8.97 -14.80
N LYS A 618 -2.30 9.55 -15.94
CA LYS A 618 -1.68 9.29 -17.25
C LYS A 618 -0.22 9.74 -17.28
N PHE A 619 0.08 10.89 -16.68
CA PHE A 619 1.43 11.40 -16.53
C PHE A 619 2.34 10.41 -15.81
N PHE A 620 1.89 9.85 -14.67
CA PHE A 620 2.67 8.85 -13.93
C PHE A 620 2.83 7.53 -14.68
N LYS A 621 1.78 7.02 -15.33
CA LYS A 621 1.89 5.83 -16.20
C LYS A 621 2.97 6.02 -17.26
N ASN A 622 2.98 7.18 -17.90
CA ASN A 622 3.99 7.54 -18.90
C ASN A 622 5.39 7.68 -18.31
N LEU A 623 5.53 8.42 -17.21
CA LEU A 623 6.81 8.66 -16.54
C LEU A 623 7.43 7.34 -16.09
N ASN A 624 6.70 6.54 -15.31
CA ASN A 624 7.23 5.30 -14.74
C ASN A 624 7.51 4.26 -15.83
N THR A 625 6.64 4.13 -16.84
CA THR A 625 6.93 3.27 -18.00
C THR A 625 8.21 3.70 -18.72
N GLN A 626 8.43 5.01 -18.87
CA GLN A 626 9.61 5.54 -19.52
C GLN A 626 10.88 5.30 -18.68
N ILE A 627 10.83 5.57 -17.36
CA ILE A 627 11.93 5.35 -16.43
C ILE A 627 12.31 3.87 -16.44
N HIS A 628 11.39 2.95 -16.17
CA HIS A 628 11.72 1.53 -16.08
C HIS A 628 12.13 0.89 -17.41
N ARG A 629 11.75 1.49 -18.55
CA ARG A 629 12.23 1.04 -19.86
C ARG A 629 13.70 1.39 -20.09
N GLU A 630 14.15 2.56 -19.66
CA GLU A 630 15.56 3.00 -19.84
C GLU A 630 16.46 2.62 -18.65
N PHE A 631 15.91 2.63 -17.44
CA PHE A 631 16.60 2.47 -16.17
C PHE A 631 15.79 1.53 -15.25
N PRO A 632 15.78 0.21 -15.51
CA PRO A 632 14.96 -0.75 -14.75
C PRO A 632 15.34 -0.88 -13.27
N HIS A 633 16.50 -0.37 -12.88
CA HIS A 633 16.99 -0.36 -11.50
C HIS A 633 16.57 0.88 -10.71
N VAL A 634 16.16 1.96 -11.39
CA VAL A 634 15.78 3.21 -10.71
C VAL A 634 14.43 3.02 -10.06
N MET A 635 14.36 3.29 -8.76
CA MET A 635 13.13 3.16 -8.00
C MET A 635 12.25 4.42 -8.09
N THR A 636 10.95 4.23 -8.21
CA THR A 636 9.97 5.32 -8.11
C THR A 636 9.11 5.08 -6.87
N ILE A 637 9.06 6.07 -5.99
CA ILE A 637 8.41 5.99 -4.68
C ILE A 637 7.30 7.03 -4.62
N ALA A 638 6.07 6.62 -4.33
CA ALA A 638 4.94 7.52 -4.21
C ALA A 638 4.66 7.87 -2.74
N GLU A 639 4.64 9.17 -2.43
CA GLU A 639 3.92 9.66 -1.27
C GLU A 639 2.44 9.83 -1.62
N ASP A 640 1.69 8.74 -1.48
CA ASP A 640 0.28 8.66 -1.83
C ASP A 640 -0.58 8.33 -0.61
N TYR A 641 -1.23 9.34 -0.05
CA TYR A 641 -2.18 9.17 1.06
C TYR A 641 -3.60 8.75 0.62
N SER A 642 -3.79 8.37 -0.64
CA SER A 642 -5.08 7.88 -1.11
C SER A 642 -5.24 6.38 -0.81
N SER A 643 -6.47 5.93 -0.73
CA SER A 643 -6.82 4.50 -0.61
C SER A 643 -6.70 3.73 -1.92
N ARG A 644 -5.95 4.27 -2.88
CA ARG A 644 -5.75 3.69 -4.21
C ARG A 644 -4.88 2.44 -4.10
N ILE A 645 -5.45 1.30 -4.50
CA ILE A 645 -4.81 -0.03 -4.41
C ILE A 645 -3.87 -0.37 -5.58
N ASP A 646 -3.87 0.43 -6.64
CA ASP A 646 -3.10 0.19 -7.88
C ASP A 646 -1.93 1.16 -8.08
N THR A 647 -1.57 1.97 -7.08
CA THR A 647 -0.43 2.91 -7.14
C THR A 647 0.88 2.22 -7.52
N THR A 648 1.16 1.06 -6.91
CA THR A 648 2.37 0.26 -7.17
C THR A 648 2.14 -0.91 -8.15
N SER A 649 0.97 -0.93 -8.79
CA SER A 649 0.66 -1.91 -9.83
C SER A 649 1.16 -1.45 -11.20
N SER A 650 1.45 -2.41 -12.07
CA SER A 650 1.87 -2.12 -13.44
C SER A 650 0.83 -1.31 -14.21
N PRO A 651 1.25 -0.36 -15.06
CA PRO A 651 0.35 0.31 -16.00
C PRO A 651 -0.42 -0.66 -16.91
N ALA A 652 0.12 -1.87 -17.13
CA ALA A 652 -0.54 -2.90 -17.93
C ALA A 652 -1.91 -3.29 -17.38
N VAL A 653 -2.03 -3.36 -16.05
CA VAL A 653 -3.25 -3.75 -15.34
C VAL A 653 -4.02 -2.55 -14.79
N GLY A 654 -3.66 -1.34 -15.21
CA GLY A 654 -4.34 -0.10 -14.86
C GLY A 654 -3.64 0.76 -13.80
N GLY A 655 -2.59 0.26 -13.15
CA GLY A 655 -1.87 0.95 -12.08
C GLY A 655 -1.01 2.12 -12.53
N LEU A 656 -0.42 2.85 -11.58
CA LEU A 656 0.41 4.03 -11.86
C LEU A 656 1.88 3.69 -12.17
N GLY A 657 2.31 2.47 -11.86
CA GLY A 657 3.65 1.97 -12.17
C GLY A 657 4.74 2.37 -11.19
N PHE A 658 4.41 2.87 -10.01
CA PHE A 658 5.42 3.10 -8.96
C PHE A 658 5.98 1.77 -8.42
N ASP A 659 7.24 1.74 -7.99
CA ASP A 659 7.81 0.56 -7.33
C ASP A 659 7.33 0.44 -5.90
N PHE A 660 7.28 1.58 -5.18
CA PHE A 660 6.88 1.61 -3.78
C PHE A 660 5.94 2.77 -3.48
N LYS A 661 5.21 2.63 -2.38
CA LYS A 661 4.37 3.65 -1.77
C LYS A 661 4.70 3.78 -0.28
N TRP A 662 4.66 4.98 0.28
CA TRP A 662 4.77 5.13 1.74
C TRP A 662 3.54 4.54 2.44
N ASN A 663 3.76 3.71 3.46
CA ASN A 663 2.67 3.12 4.22
C ASN A 663 2.25 4.01 5.40
N ILE A 664 1.30 4.89 5.10
CA ILE A 664 0.82 5.89 6.05
C ILE A 664 -0.15 5.28 7.08
N GLY A 665 -0.90 4.24 6.68
CA GLY A 665 -1.76 3.50 7.60
C GLY A 665 -0.94 2.83 8.70
N TRP A 666 0.12 2.12 8.31
CA TRP A 666 1.11 1.57 9.24
C TRP A 666 1.69 2.65 10.15
N LYS A 667 2.20 3.74 9.56
CA LYS A 667 2.83 4.84 10.28
C LYS A 667 1.93 5.39 11.37
N ASN A 668 0.70 5.78 11.01
CA ASN A 668 -0.27 6.33 11.95
C ASN A 668 -0.57 5.34 13.07
N HIS A 669 -0.86 4.08 12.73
CA HIS A 669 -1.14 3.06 13.73
C HIS A 669 0.03 2.82 14.70
N VAL A 670 1.26 2.70 14.18
CA VAL A 670 2.42 2.47 15.04
C VAL A 670 2.71 3.71 15.89
N LEU A 671 2.71 4.91 15.32
CA LEU A 671 2.96 6.14 16.09
C LEU A 671 1.88 6.39 17.15
N ASP A 672 0.60 6.15 16.84
CA ASP A 672 -0.50 6.24 17.81
C ASP A 672 -0.26 5.27 18.98
N TYR A 673 0.16 4.03 18.68
CA TYR A 673 0.43 3.03 19.70
C TYR A 673 1.63 3.41 20.60
N PHE A 674 2.73 3.87 20.00
CA PHE A 674 3.92 4.29 20.74
C PHE A 674 3.75 5.62 21.47
N SER A 675 2.77 6.44 21.10
CA SER A 675 2.41 7.68 21.81
C SER A 675 1.62 7.43 23.10
N LEU A 676 1.16 6.19 23.34
CA LEU A 676 0.51 5.81 24.59
C LEU A 676 1.54 5.41 25.66
N ALA A 677 1.25 5.75 26.91
CA ALA A 677 1.98 5.22 28.06
C ALA A 677 1.95 3.67 28.03
N PRO A 678 3.04 2.97 28.42
CA PRO A 678 3.12 1.51 28.29
C PRO A 678 1.95 0.73 28.92
N HIS A 679 1.41 1.22 30.04
CA HIS A 679 0.28 0.58 30.73
C HIS A 679 -1.05 0.71 29.98
N ASP A 680 -1.21 1.76 29.16
CA ASP A 680 -2.42 2.03 28.37
C ASP A 680 -2.44 1.30 27.03
N ARG A 681 -1.28 0.82 26.55
CA ARG A 681 -1.15 0.11 25.27
C ARG A 681 -2.05 -1.12 25.16
N LYS A 682 -2.49 -1.71 26.28
CA LYS A 682 -3.47 -2.81 26.29
C LYS A 682 -4.80 -2.44 25.62
N LYS A 683 -5.25 -1.18 25.76
CA LYS A 683 -6.50 -0.68 25.17
C LYS A 683 -6.42 -0.59 23.65
N SER A 684 -5.21 -0.38 23.13
CA SER A 684 -4.92 -0.22 21.70
C SER A 684 -4.08 -1.38 21.15
N TYR A 685 -4.11 -2.54 21.79
CA TYR A 685 -3.26 -3.68 21.45
C TYR A 685 -3.42 -4.10 19.97
N LYS A 686 -4.66 -4.16 19.47
CA LYS A 686 -4.95 -4.52 18.07
C LYS A 686 -4.45 -3.50 17.04
N THR A 687 -3.98 -2.31 17.46
CA THR A 687 -3.45 -1.30 16.53
C THR A 687 -2.20 -1.78 15.80
N ILE A 688 -1.32 -2.56 16.44
CA ILE A 688 -0.16 -3.16 15.76
C ILE A 688 -0.60 -4.17 14.70
N THR A 689 -1.62 -4.98 14.98
CA THR A 689 -2.21 -5.90 13.99
C THR A 689 -2.83 -5.12 12.83
N LYS A 690 -3.55 -4.02 13.10
CA LYS A 690 -4.07 -3.12 12.06
C LYS A 690 -2.95 -2.50 11.23
N ALA A 691 -1.81 -2.16 11.82
CA ALA A 691 -0.65 -1.65 11.08
C ALA A 691 -0.16 -2.65 10.03
N VAL A 692 -0.09 -3.94 10.39
CA VAL A 692 0.25 -5.02 9.45
C VAL A 692 -0.83 -5.21 8.38
N ASP A 693 -2.11 -5.12 8.77
CA ASP A 693 -3.24 -5.31 7.84
C ASP A 693 -3.51 -4.08 6.95
N SER A 694 -2.94 -2.92 7.27
CA SER A 694 -3.33 -1.62 6.73
C SER A 694 -3.25 -1.52 5.20
N ASP A 695 -2.41 -2.32 4.53
CA ASP A 695 -2.31 -2.31 3.06
C ASP A 695 -1.60 -3.57 2.49
N LYS A 696 -2.24 -4.74 2.60
CA LYS A 696 -1.72 -6.03 2.10
C LYS A 696 -1.48 -6.14 0.58
N PHE A 697 -1.81 -5.10 -0.19
CA PHE A 697 -1.84 -5.16 -1.66
C PHE A 697 -0.79 -4.28 -2.34
N HIS A 698 0.15 -3.72 -1.57
CA HIS A 698 1.14 -2.79 -2.07
C HIS A 698 2.56 -3.17 -1.69
N LYS A 699 3.48 -2.86 -2.60
CA LYS A 699 4.90 -2.71 -2.29
C LYS A 699 5.09 -1.43 -1.47
N MET A 700 5.50 -1.59 -0.21
CA MET A 700 5.50 -0.48 0.76
C MET A 700 6.88 -0.11 1.28
N ILE A 701 7.04 1.17 1.62
CA ILE A 701 8.08 1.69 2.51
C ILE A 701 7.41 2.08 3.83
N LEU A 702 7.90 1.51 4.92
CA LEU A 702 7.56 1.90 6.29
C LEU A 702 8.39 3.16 6.63
N ALA A 703 7.78 4.32 6.42
CA ALA A 703 8.43 5.63 6.51
C ALA A 703 8.06 6.33 7.83
N ILE A 704 9.08 6.66 8.62
CA ILE A 704 9.01 7.71 9.65
C ILE A 704 9.79 8.90 9.08
N SER A 705 9.08 9.86 8.51
CA SER A 705 9.68 10.95 7.76
C SER A 705 9.87 12.21 8.59
N HIS A 706 10.48 13.23 8.00
CA HIS A 706 10.60 14.57 8.58
C HIS A 706 9.25 15.16 9.06
N ASP A 707 8.15 14.85 8.37
CA ASP A 707 6.80 15.31 8.74
C ASP A 707 6.32 14.79 10.09
N ASP A 708 6.80 13.61 10.50
CA ASP A 708 6.42 13.01 11.77
C ASP A 708 7.24 13.54 12.94
N LEU A 709 8.28 14.34 12.68
CA LEU A 709 9.30 14.78 13.64
C LEU A 709 9.43 16.31 13.72
N GLN A 710 8.42 17.03 13.23
CA GLN A 710 8.29 18.47 13.41
C GLN A 710 7.93 18.81 14.87
N LYS A 711 8.08 20.09 15.26
CA LYS A 711 7.80 20.58 16.62
C LYS A 711 6.40 20.23 17.12
N SER A 712 5.40 20.29 16.26
CA SER A 712 4.00 19.93 16.56
C SER A 712 3.81 18.43 16.81
N ALA A 713 4.61 17.59 16.17
CA ALA A 713 4.52 16.14 16.24
C ALA A 713 5.41 15.51 17.33
N LYS A 714 6.40 16.27 17.85
CA LYS A 714 7.46 15.82 18.77
C LYS A 714 8.41 14.79 18.13
N ALA A 715 9.68 14.86 18.51
CA ALA A 715 10.67 13.85 18.12
C ALA A 715 10.28 12.44 18.62
N LEU A 716 10.75 11.40 17.92
CA LEU A 716 10.33 10.01 18.15
C LEU A 716 10.55 9.54 19.61
N ILE A 717 11.71 9.88 20.19
CA ILE A 717 12.05 9.54 21.57
C ILE A 717 11.13 10.23 22.60
N ALA A 718 10.53 11.36 22.23
CA ALA A 718 9.70 12.20 23.09
C ALA A 718 8.18 11.94 22.92
N LYS A 719 7.79 11.01 22.03
CA LYS A 719 6.36 10.72 21.78
C LYS A 719 5.69 9.96 22.93
N THR A 720 6.43 9.09 23.63
CA THR A 720 5.85 8.27 24.72
C THR A 720 5.85 9.05 26.05
N PRO A 721 4.67 9.27 26.68
CA PRO A 721 4.58 9.86 28.01
C PRO A 721 5.03 8.86 29.09
N ASP A 722 5.34 9.40 30.29
CA ASP A 722 5.53 8.64 31.53
C ASP A 722 6.67 7.58 31.52
N LEU A 723 7.70 7.80 30.69
CA LEU A 723 8.93 7.02 30.70
C LEU A 723 10.10 7.82 31.27
N SER A 724 10.96 7.17 32.05
CA SER A 724 12.28 7.72 32.40
C SER A 724 13.13 7.89 31.15
N ASN A 725 14.23 8.62 31.23
CA ASN A 725 15.11 8.80 30.07
C ASN A 725 15.69 7.47 29.58
N GLU A 726 16.09 6.56 30.48
CA GLU A 726 16.58 5.23 30.10
C GLU A 726 15.49 4.40 29.40
N ASP A 727 14.27 4.40 29.95
CA ASP A 727 13.14 3.67 29.38
C ASP A 727 12.73 4.22 27.99
N LYS A 728 12.88 5.52 27.74
CA LYS A 728 12.64 6.11 26.42
C LYS A 728 13.58 5.52 25.37
N TYR A 729 14.85 5.36 25.69
CA TYR A 729 15.81 4.70 24.79
C TYR A 729 15.49 3.22 24.60
N SER A 730 15.12 2.49 25.65
CA SER A 730 14.66 1.09 25.52
C SER A 730 13.44 0.98 24.59
N ASN A 731 12.46 1.85 24.79
CA ASN A 731 11.26 1.92 23.95
C ASN A 731 11.58 2.29 22.49
N LEU A 732 12.55 3.19 22.26
CA LEU A 732 13.03 3.54 20.91
C LEU A 732 13.74 2.36 20.23
N ARG A 733 14.59 1.61 20.95
CA ARG A 733 15.22 0.40 20.40
C ARG A 733 14.20 -0.70 20.09
N ALA A 734 13.17 -0.85 20.93
CA ALA A 734 12.05 -1.75 20.65
C ALA A 734 11.28 -1.32 19.38
N PHE A 735 11.09 -0.02 19.18
CA PHE A 735 10.53 0.54 17.94
C PHE A 735 11.38 0.19 16.72
N PHE A 736 12.72 0.31 16.79
CA PHE A 736 13.60 -0.08 15.69
C PHE A 736 13.47 -1.56 15.31
N GLY A 737 13.35 -2.43 16.30
CA GLY A 737 13.09 -3.86 16.04
C GLY A 737 11.74 -4.11 15.40
N LEU A 738 10.69 -3.41 15.84
CA LEU A 738 9.38 -3.49 15.19
C LEU A 738 9.44 -3.04 13.72
N LEU A 739 10.05 -1.88 13.45
CA LEU A 739 10.26 -1.35 12.10
C LEU A 739 11.01 -2.35 11.22
N THR A 740 12.11 -2.91 11.75
CA THR A 740 12.96 -3.89 11.03
C THR A 740 12.21 -5.19 10.75
N GLY A 741 11.44 -5.69 11.72
CA GLY A 741 10.76 -6.99 11.64
C GLY A 741 9.52 -6.98 10.77
N MET A 742 8.81 -5.86 10.65
CA MET A 742 7.56 -5.79 9.86
C MET A 742 7.80 -5.88 8.34
N PRO A 743 6.84 -6.36 7.53
CA PRO A 743 6.96 -6.38 6.07
C PRO A 743 7.00 -4.97 5.46
N GLY A 744 7.83 -4.77 4.45
CA GLY A 744 8.03 -3.51 3.72
C GLY A 744 9.44 -2.93 3.90
N LYS A 745 9.89 -2.08 2.97
CA LYS A 745 11.22 -1.44 3.05
C LYS A 745 11.26 -0.37 4.14
N LYS A 746 12.45 0.07 4.57
CA LYS A 746 12.61 0.91 5.77
C LYS A 746 13.04 2.32 5.42
N LEU A 747 12.39 3.33 5.99
CA LEU A 747 12.84 4.72 5.95
C LEU A 747 12.71 5.37 7.32
N MET A 748 13.77 6.09 7.71
CA MET A 748 13.78 6.87 8.94
C MET A 748 14.47 8.21 8.70
N PHE A 749 13.83 9.28 9.15
CA PHE A 749 14.42 10.60 9.17
C PHE A 749 15.49 10.72 10.25
N THR A 750 16.60 11.32 9.85
CA THR A 750 17.82 11.46 10.64
C THR A 750 17.60 12.15 11.99
N GLY A 751 18.41 11.78 12.97
CA GLY A 751 18.27 12.14 14.39
C GLY A 751 17.49 11.10 15.20
N SER A 752 16.56 10.38 14.56
CA SER A 752 15.84 9.28 15.22
C SER A 752 16.78 8.15 15.61
N GLU A 753 17.80 7.85 14.79
CA GLU A 753 18.81 6.80 14.99
C GLU A 753 19.65 6.97 16.25
N ILE A 754 19.84 8.21 16.72
CA ILE A 754 20.53 8.51 17.97
C ILE A 754 19.57 8.82 19.11
N GLY A 755 18.26 8.94 18.83
CA GLY A 755 17.27 9.33 19.83
C GLY A 755 17.32 10.82 20.15
N SER A 756 17.59 11.68 19.16
CA SER A 756 17.53 13.13 19.35
C SER A 756 16.11 13.58 19.69
N ASP A 757 15.99 14.52 20.63
CA ASP A 757 14.73 15.17 21.00
C ASP A 757 14.47 16.47 20.21
N LYS A 758 15.44 16.89 19.38
CA LYS A 758 15.35 18.11 18.58
C LYS A 758 14.30 17.94 17.48
N ALA A 759 13.39 18.90 17.40
CA ALA A 759 12.44 18.97 16.30
C ALA A 759 13.12 19.46 15.02
N PHE A 760 12.84 18.78 13.91
CA PHE A 760 13.46 19.01 12.60
C PHE A 760 13.42 20.48 12.16
N ASP A 761 12.24 21.09 12.18
CA ASP A 761 11.96 22.43 11.69
C ASP A 761 12.69 23.53 12.48
N THR A 762 13.02 23.26 13.75
CA THR A 762 13.73 24.21 14.61
C THR A 762 15.22 24.32 14.29
N LEU A 763 15.80 23.34 13.59
CA LEU A 763 17.23 23.30 13.28
C LEU A 763 17.63 24.31 12.18
N PHE A 764 16.68 24.84 11.41
CA PHE A 764 16.98 25.85 10.39
C PHE A 764 17.46 27.16 11.02
N ASP A 765 16.92 27.53 12.19
CA ASP A 765 17.25 28.78 12.88
C ASP A 765 18.42 28.64 13.88
N GLN A 766 18.99 27.44 14.05
CA GLN A 766 20.10 27.17 14.99
C GLN A 766 21.47 27.32 14.32
N GLU A 767 22.49 27.74 15.07
CA GLU A 767 23.88 27.78 14.57
C GLU A 767 24.43 26.37 14.32
N ASN A 768 24.10 25.43 15.20
CA ASN A 768 24.53 24.04 15.14
C ASN A 768 23.49 23.20 14.39
N GLY A 769 23.97 22.29 13.54
CA GLY A 769 23.21 21.20 12.96
C GLY A 769 22.92 20.09 13.97
N LEU A 770 22.24 19.07 13.47
CA LEU A 770 21.80 17.92 14.25
C LEU A 770 22.97 17.08 14.81
N PHE A 771 24.06 16.95 14.04
CA PHE A 771 25.26 16.17 14.39
C PHE A 771 26.51 17.03 14.67
N ASP A 772 26.31 18.27 15.13
CA ASP A 772 27.41 19.18 15.48
C ASP A 772 27.88 19.00 16.95
N HIS A 773 27.29 18.08 17.70
CA HIS A 773 27.74 17.70 19.05
C HIS A 773 28.49 16.37 19.04
N ALA A 774 29.38 16.19 20.02
CA ALA A 774 29.96 14.88 20.28
C ALA A 774 28.86 13.92 20.77
N PRO A 775 28.75 12.71 20.20
CA PRO A 775 27.72 11.78 20.62
C PRO A 775 27.96 11.38 22.08
N SER A 776 26.90 11.38 22.87
CA SER A 776 26.90 10.82 24.21
C SER A 776 26.95 9.30 24.17
N GLU A 777 27.39 8.68 25.27
CA GLU A 777 27.49 7.21 25.36
C GLU A 777 26.15 6.50 25.03
N ILE A 778 25.02 7.09 25.40
CA ILE A 778 23.70 6.50 25.12
C ILE A 778 23.31 6.63 23.63
N GLU A 779 23.67 7.73 22.98
CA GLU A 779 23.46 7.92 21.53
C GLU A 779 24.29 6.91 20.73
N GLU A 780 25.55 6.68 21.12
CA GLU A 780 26.41 5.67 20.50
C GLU A 780 25.83 4.25 20.65
N LYS A 781 25.35 3.91 21.84
CA LYS A 781 24.69 2.62 22.12
C LYS A 781 23.41 2.44 21.30
N ASN A 782 22.63 3.50 21.14
CA ASN A 782 21.40 3.48 20.34
C ASN A 782 21.70 3.30 18.84
N LEU A 783 22.73 4.01 18.34
CA LEU A 783 23.20 3.87 16.97
C LEU A 783 23.73 2.46 16.69
N LEU A 784 24.50 1.89 17.64
CA LEU A 784 25.00 0.51 17.56
C LEU A 784 23.85 -0.51 17.49
N CYS A 785 22.78 -0.29 18.26
CA CYS A 785 21.56 -1.11 18.20
C CYS A 785 20.96 -1.10 16.79
N LEU A 786 20.78 0.09 16.19
CA LEU A 786 20.28 0.21 14.82
C LEU A 786 21.24 -0.42 13.81
N GLN A 787 22.55 -0.24 13.97
CA GLN A 787 23.56 -0.84 13.12
C GLN A 787 23.43 -2.37 13.08
N LYS A 788 23.26 -3.01 14.24
CA LYS A 788 23.05 -4.46 14.32
C LYS A 788 21.76 -4.89 13.64
N LEU A 789 20.65 -4.15 13.84
CA LEU A 789 19.39 -4.42 13.15
C LEU A 789 19.53 -4.30 11.63
N ASN A 790 20.15 -3.24 11.12
CA ASN A 790 20.39 -3.06 9.69
C ASN A 790 21.32 -4.14 9.12
N LYS A 791 22.31 -4.62 9.88
CA LYS A 791 23.14 -5.76 9.48
C LYS A 791 22.31 -7.04 9.35
N ILE A 792 21.45 -7.32 10.33
CA ILE A 792 20.56 -8.48 10.33
C ILE A 792 19.56 -8.40 9.18
N TYR A 793 18.94 -7.23 8.98
CA TYR A 793 18.04 -6.97 7.85
C TYR A 793 18.73 -7.29 6.52
N LYS A 794 19.98 -6.87 6.32
CA LYS A 794 20.73 -7.19 5.09
C LYS A 794 21.08 -8.67 4.94
N SER A 795 21.36 -9.39 6.04
CA SER A 795 21.78 -10.80 5.99
C SER A 795 20.63 -11.80 5.96
N GLU A 796 19.47 -11.46 6.54
CA GLU A 796 18.34 -12.36 6.68
C GLU A 796 17.27 -12.08 5.63
N ARG A 797 17.27 -12.88 4.54
CA ARG A 797 16.34 -12.74 3.40
C ARG A 797 14.87 -12.75 3.81
N SER A 798 14.52 -13.52 4.84
CA SER A 798 13.14 -13.60 5.34
C SER A 798 12.58 -12.23 5.74
N LEU A 799 13.42 -11.25 6.08
CA LEU A 799 12.99 -9.92 6.51
C LEU A 799 12.66 -8.96 5.36
N TRP A 800 12.95 -9.30 4.10
CA TRP A 800 12.72 -8.40 2.95
C TRP A 800 12.37 -9.05 1.61
N GLU A 801 12.65 -10.35 1.42
CA GLU A 801 12.50 -11.03 0.11
C GLU A 801 11.03 -11.10 -0.35
N SER A 802 10.11 -11.23 0.61
CA SER A 802 8.69 -11.46 0.37
C SER A 802 7.81 -10.30 0.84
N ASP A 803 8.38 -9.11 1.00
CA ASP A 803 7.65 -7.90 1.44
C ASP A 803 6.46 -7.54 0.53
N ASP A 804 6.44 -8.01 -0.72
CA ASP A 804 5.47 -7.63 -1.76
C ASP A 804 4.34 -8.65 -1.99
N ASN A 805 4.37 -9.81 -1.31
CA ASN A 805 3.42 -10.89 -1.53
C ASN A 805 2.34 -11.04 -0.43
N GLY A 806 2.44 -10.26 0.67
CA GLY A 806 1.43 -10.18 1.73
C GLY A 806 1.24 -11.44 2.58
N HIS A 807 2.07 -12.48 2.38
CA HIS A 807 1.98 -13.80 3.02
C HIS A 807 3.24 -14.17 3.81
N ASP A 808 4.16 -13.22 3.97
CA ASP A 808 5.48 -13.42 4.55
C ASP A 808 5.51 -13.28 6.09
N LEU A 809 4.44 -12.75 6.68
CA LEU A 809 4.24 -12.65 8.12
C LEU A 809 3.23 -13.68 8.63
N VAL A 810 3.66 -14.53 9.57
CA VAL A 810 2.80 -15.51 10.27
C VAL A 810 2.75 -15.16 11.75
N TRP A 811 1.56 -14.83 12.27
CA TRP A 811 1.40 -14.49 13.68
C TRP A 811 1.75 -15.68 14.60
N ILE A 812 2.53 -15.41 15.65
CA ILE A 812 2.75 -16.31 16.79
C ILE A 812 1.84 -15.89 17.93
N GLU A 813 1.79 -14.59 18.23
CA GLU A 813 0.97 -13.99 19.27
C GLU A 813 0.43 -12.64 18.76
N ASN A 814 -0.89 -12.53 18.73
CA ASN A 814 -1.62 -11.33 18.29
C ASN A 814 -2.90 -11.08 19.11
N ASP A 815 -3.04 -11.71 20.29
CA ASP A 815 -4.16 -11.58 21.21
C ASP A 815 -3.75 -11.65 22.71
N ASP A 816 -2.59 -11.09 23.07
CA ASP A 816 -2.15 -10.94 24.47
C ASP A 816 -2.06 -9.46 24.92
N PRO A 817 -3.22 -8.75 25.06
CA PRO A 817 -3.25 -7.36 25.53
C PRO A 817 -2.78 -7.20 26.99
N GLU A 818 -2.82 -8.26 27.78
CA GLU A 818 -2.42 -8.22 29.19
C GLU A 818 -0.90 -8.23 29.35
N ARG A 819 -0.14 -8.89 28.47
CA ARG A 819 1.33 -8.77 28.43
C ARG A 819 1.83 -7.70 27.47
N ARG A 820 1.01 -7.25 26.50
CA ARG A 820 1.39 -6.31 25.42
C ARG A 820 2.57 -6.85 24.60
N ILE A 821 2.56 -8.16 24.38
CA ILE A 821 3.54 -8.85 23.55
C ILE A 821 2.94 -9.07 22.17
N HIS A 822 3.70 -8.75 21.15
CA HIS A 822 3.38 -9.04 19.76
C HIS A 822 4.48 -9.94 19.20
N ALA A 823 4.11 -11.09 18.65
CA ALA A 823 5.09 -12.01 18.08
C ALA A 823 4.62 -12.54 16.73
N TYR A 824 5.54 -12.62 15.77
CA TYR A 824 5.27 -13.14 14.44
C TYR A 824 6.54 -13.67 13.80
N ARG A 825 6.40 -14.54 12.81
CA ARG A 825 7.48 -15.03 11.95
C ARG A 825 7.51 -14.28 10.66
N ARG A 826 8.72 -14.02 10.18
CA ARG A 826 9.02 -13.64 8.80
C ARG A 826 9.61 -14.85 8.09
N VAL A 827 9.07 -15.21 6.93
CA VAL A 827 9.42 -16.44 6.19
C VAL A 827 9.99 -16.09 4.82
N SER A 828 11.09 -16.74 4.45
CA SER A 828 11.67 -16.64 3.11
C SER A 828 11.09 -17.70 2.18
N GLU A 829 10.82 -17.33 0.92
CA GLU A 829 10.44 -18.28 -0.14
C GLU A 829 11.52 -19.33 -0.40
N LYS A 830 12.78 -19.03 -0.11
CA LYS A 830 13.93 -19.94 -0.25
C LYS A 830 14.19 -20.78 1.00
N GLY A 831 13.32 -20.70 2.00
CA GLY A 831 13.39 -21.45 3.25
C GLY A 831 14.08 -20.71 4.39
N GLY A 832 13.69 -21.04 5.62
CA GLY A 832 14.12 -20.38 6.85
C GLY A 832 13.17 -19.28 7.31
N SER A 833 13.14 -19.05 8.62
CA SER A 833 12.30 -18.04 9.25
C SER A 833 13.03 -17.29 10.36
N VAL A 834 12.55 -16.08 10.65
CA VAL A 834 12.94 -15.29 11.81
C VAL A 834 11.68 -14.99 12.61
N ALA A 835 11.62 -15.44 13.86
CA ALA A 835 10.59 -15.06 14.80
C ALA A 835 10.96 -13.70 15.43
N CYS A 836 10.13 -12.70 15.20
CA CYS A 836 10.22 -11.35 15.75
C CYS A 836 9.26 -11.25 16.94
N ILE A 837 9.79 -10.98 18.13
CA ILE A 837 9.03 -10.94 19.38
C ILE A 837 9.23 -9.58 20.03
N HIS A 838 8.15 -8.86 20.29
CA HIS A 838 8.18 -7.49 20.79
C HIS A 838 7.42 -7.41 22.12
N ASN A 839 8.06 -6.90 23.16
CA ASN A 839 7.43 -6.62 24.45
C ASN A 839 7.38 -5.12 24.68
N PHE A 840 6.18 -4.56 24.61
CA PHE A 840 5.94 -3.12 24.75
C PHE A 840 5.45 -2.72 26.15
N SER A 841 5.60 -3.62 27.13
CA SER A 841 5.33 -3.35 28.54
C SER A 841 6.63 -3.10 29.34
N LYS A 842 6.49 -2.56 30.55
CA LYS A 842 7.60 -2.44 31.52
C LYS A 842 7.88 -3.72 32.30
N GLU A 843 7.16 -4.79 32.03
CA GLU A 843 7.30 -6.07 32.72
C GLU A 843 8.01 -7.07 31.82
N LYS A 844 8.92 -7.86 32.37
CA LYS A 844 9.52 -8.98 31.63
C LYS A 844 8.52 -10.13 31.51
N ALA A 845 8.49 -10.79 30.36
CA ALA A 845 7.78 -12.05 30.21
C ALA A 845 8.76 -13.23 30.35
N LYS A 846 8.50 -14.07 31.34
CA LYS A 846 9.21 -15.33 31.53
C LYS A 846 8.51 -16.43 30.73
N ASN A 847 9.28 -17.35 30.15
CA ASN A 847 8.78 -18.57 29.51
C ASN A 847 7.75 -18.30 28.41
N PHE A 848 7.95 -17.24 27.61
CA PHE A 848 7.12 -16.98 26.43
C PHE A 848 7.30 -18.13 25.43
N PHE A 849 6.21 -18.82 25.11
CA PHE A 849 6.23 -20.00 24.26
C PHE A 849 6.11 -19.60 22.78
N VAL A 850 7.01 -20.13 21.96
CA VAL A 850 7.06 -19.92 20.52
C VAL A 850 6.86 -21.28 19.84
N PRO A 851 5.67 -21.56 19.29
CA PRO A 851 5.34 -22.87 18.71
C PRO A 851 6.06 -23.07 17.38
N LEU A 852 6.68 -24.22 17.11
CA LEU A 852 7.34 -24.50 15.82
C LEU A 852 6.33 -24.46 14.67
N GLN A 853 6.77 -23.99 13.50
CA GLN A 853 5.95 -24.03 12.29
C GLN A 853 5.90 -25.46 11.75
N SER A 854 4.83 -26.18 12.05
CA SER A 854 4.62 -27.54 11.59
C SER A 854 3.32 -27.59 10.77
N LYS A 855 3.47 -27.83 9.45
CA LYS A 855 2.33 -28.12 8.57
C LYS A 855 1.56 -29.37 9.03
N GLU A 856 2.20 -30.25 9.79
CA GLU A 856 1.59 -31.46 10.35
C GLU A 856 0.80 -31.17 11.63
N ILE A 857 1.23 -30.24 12.49
CA ILE A 857 0.50 -29.83 13.70
C ILE A 857 -0.72 -28.98 13.32
N GLU A 858 -0.65 -28.12 12.30
CA GLU A 858 -1.85 -27.42 11.79
C GLU A 858 -2.89 -28.41 11.24
N LYS A 859 -2.45 -29.50 10.60
CA LYS A 859 -3.31 -30.55 10.07
C LYS A 859 -3.89 -31.42 11.20
N GLU A 860 -3.07 -31.84 12.17
CA GLU A 860 -3.52 -32.58 13.37
C GLU A 860 -4.49 -31.74 14.22
N LEU A 861 -4.23 -30.44 14.40
CA LEU A 861 -5.14 -29.52 15.12
C LEU A 861 -6.44 -29.28 14.35
N GLN A 862 -6.41 -29.25 13.01
CA GLN A 862 -7.63 -29.17 12.19
C GLN A 862 -8.43 -30.48 12.27
N GLU A 863 -7.76 -31.63 12.20
CA GLU A 863 -8.38 -32.95 12.29
C GLU A 863 -8.97 -33.21 13.69
N GLU A 864 -8.26 -32.88 14.77
CA GLU A 864 -8.78 -32.94 16.14
C GLU A 864 -9.92 -31.93 16.37
N ALA A 865 -9.85 -30.72 15.82
CA ALA A 865 -10.94 -29.75 15.92
C ALA A 865 -12.21 -30.21 15.16
N LEU A 866 -12.05 -30.96 14.06
CA LEU A 866 -13.14 -31.60 13.31
C LEU A 866 -13.72 -32.81 14.07
N LEU A 867 -12.87 -33.57 14.78
CA LEU A 867 -13.29 -34.67 15.67
C LEU A 867 -14.04 -34.16 16.91
N ILE A 868 -13.55 -33.10 17.56
CA ILE A 868 -14.19 -32.47 18.74
C ILE A 868 -15.53 -31.82 18.37
N LYS A 869 -15.69 -31.36 17.14
CA LYS A 869 -16.97 -30.84 16.61
C LYS A 869 -17.93 -31.92 16.11
N GLY A 870 -17.52 -33.19 16.12
CA GLY A 870 -18.35 -34.33 15.68
C GLY A 870 -18.61 -34.37 14.17
N GLU A 871 -17.80 -33.68 13.36
CA GLU A 871 -18.05 -33.50 11.91
C GLU A 871 -17.30 -34.52 11.03
N MET A 872 -16.47 -35.39 11.62
CA MET A 872 -15.77 -36.44 10.88
C MET A 872 -16.48 -37.80 10.98
N ASN A 873 -17.25 -38.13 9.93
CA ASN A 873 -17.75 -39.48 9.69
C ASN A 873 -16.67 -40.25 8.91
N VAL A 874 -15.72 -40.86 9.62
CA VAL A 874 -14.59 -41.58 8.99
C VAL A 874 -14.74 -43.07 9.21
N SER A 875 -14.95 -43.78 8.12
CA SER A 875 -14.57 -45.19 7.99
C SER A 875 -13.03 -45.28 8.04
N ALA A 876 -12.45 -45.37 9.23
CA ALA A 876 -11.03 -45.64 9.44
C ALA A 876 -10.81 -47.13 9.80
N PRO A 877 -9.63 -47.71 9.48
CA PRO A 877 -9.37 -49.15 9.61
C PRO A 877 -9.39 -49.62 11.07
N HIS A 878 -9.88 -50.84 11.26
CA HIS A 878 -10.28 -51.50 12.51
C HIS A 878 -9.24 -51.64 13.63
N HIS A 879 -8.06 -51.03 13.56
CA HIS A 879 -6.95 -51.30 14.49
C HIS A 879 -6.71 -50.19 15.54
N LEU A 880 -7.46 -49.08 15.52
CA LEU A 880 -7.35 -47.98 16.49
C LEU A 880 -8.50 -47.90 17.51
N ILE A 881 -9.54 -48.74 17.38
CA ILE A 881 -10.78 -48.63 18.18
C ILE A 881 -10.69 -49.30 19.57
N GLU A 882 -9.71 -50.17 19.82
CA GLU A 882 -9.63 -50.89 21.11
C GLU A 882 -8.91 -50.11 22.23
N PHE A 883 -8.16 -49.04 21.93
CA PHE A 883 -7.42 -48.30 22.97
C PHE A 883 -8.22 -47.13 23.58
N GLU A 884 -9.23 -46.61 22.87
CA GLU A 884 -9.99 -45.42 23.30
C GLU A 884 -11.27 -45.74 24.09
N LYS A 885 -11.80 -46.95 23.97
CA LYS A 885 -13.06 -47.34 24.67
C LYS A 885 -12.91 -47.35 26.19
N THR A 886 -11.72 -47.65 26.71
CA THR A 886 -11.47 -47.78 28.15
C THR A 886 -11.29 -46.44 28.86
N GLN A 887 -10.99 -45.35 28.14
CA GLN A 887 -10.79 -44.01 28.73
C GLN A 887 -12.08 -43.18 28.73
N LEU A 888 -12.99 -43.39 27.77
CA LEU A 888 -14.27 -42.69 27.68
C LEU A 888 -15.33 -43.20 28.68
N GLU A 889 -15.27 -44.47 29.08
CA GLU A 889 -16.18 -45.02 30.10
C GLU A 889 -15.94 -44.43 31.50
N LEU A 890 -14.74 -43.89 31.78
CA LEU A 890 -14.41 -43.24 33.05
C LEU A 890 -15.02 -41.83 33.23
N LEU A 891 -15.45 -41.18 32.14
CA LEU A 891 -15.95 -39.80 32.16
C LEU A 891 -17.47 -39.66 32.02
N SER A 892 -18.18 -40.77 31.77
CA SER A 892 -19.65 -40.79 31.69
C SER A 892 -20.35 -40.57 33.04
N GLY A 893 -19.62 -40.66 34.16
CA GLY A 893 -20.15 -40.53 35.52
C GLY A 893 -20.24 -39.11 36.10
N TYR A 894 -19.75 -38.06 35.42
CA TYR A 894 -19.65 -36.71 36.03
C TYR A 894 -20.12 -35.57 35.09
N PRO A 895 -21.45 -35.38 34.92
CA PRO A 895 -22.02 -34.38 34.02
C PRO A 895 -21.67 -32.92 34.38
N HIS A 896 -21.32 -32.67 35.64
CA HIS A 896 -21.02 -31.33 36.16
C HIS A 896 -19.62 -30.85 35.73
N LEU A 897 -18.67 -31.77 35.49
CA LEU A 897 -17.33 -31.42 35.02
C LEU A 897 -17.33 -30.97 33.55
N ILE A 898 -18.18 -31.58 32.72
CA ILE A 898 -18.30 -31.27 31.28
C ILE A 898 -18.79 -29.83 31.06
N LYS A 899 -19.63 -29.31 31.96
CA LYS A 899 -20.11 -27.92 31.89
C LYS A 899 -19.05 -26.89 32.31
N SER A 900 -18.04 -27.31 33.07
CA SER A 900 -16.91 -26.49 33.52
C SER A 900 -15.71 -26.47 32.54
N LEU A 901 -15.68 -27.37 31.55
CA LEU A 901 -14.54 -27.54 30.62
C LEU A 901 -14.63 -26.67 29.35
N LYS A 902 -15.66 -25.83 29.21
CA LYS A 902 -15.89 -24.99 28.01
C LYS A 902 -15.02 -23.73 27.89
N SER A 903 -14.08 -23.47 28.79
CA SER A 903 -13.13 -22.35 28.63
C SER A 903 -11.77 -22.87 28.14
N GLN A 904 -11.34 -22.40 26.98
CA GLN A 904 -10.04 -22.72 26.34
C GLN A 904 -8.86 -22.50 27.32
N LYS A 905 -8.99 -21.50 28.20
CA LYS A 905 -8.07 -21.18 29.30
C LYS A 905 -7.87 -22.30 30.34
N LEU A 906 -8.86 -23.17 30.55
CA LEU A 906 -8.74 -24.29 31.50
C LEU A 906 -8.13 -25.52 30.83
N MET A 907 -8.40 -25.75 29.54
CA MET A 907 -7.76 -26.82 28.76
C MET A 907 -6.25 -26.60 28.65
N ASP A 908 -5.80 -25.37 28.37
CA ASP A 908 -4.37 -25.04 28.34
C ASP A 908 -3.70 -25.25 29.71
N LYS A 909 -4.43 -24.98 30.80
CA LYS A 909 -3.97 -25.21 32.19
C LYS A 909 -4.00 -26.69 32.60
N TYR A 910 -4.98 -27.45 32.10
CA TYR A 910 -5.17 -28.87 32.39
C TYR A 910 -4.14 -29.73 31.63
N TYR A 911 -3.86 -29.40 30.36
CA TYR A 911 -2.79 -30.04 29.59
C TYR A 911 -1.41 -29.69 30.11
N SER A 912 -1.17 -28.43 30.50
CA SER A 912 0.09 -28.05 31.17
C SER A 912 0.35 -28.85 32.45
N ALA A 913 -0.69 -29.33 33.15
CA ALA A 913 -0.55 -30.10 34.39
C ALA A 913 -0.44 -31.63 34.17
N LEU A 914 -1.01 -32.17 33.08
CA LEU A 914 -0.97 -33.60 32.75
C LEU A 914 0.32 -34.04 32.04
N PHE A 915 0.96 -33.15 31.27
CA PHE A 915 2.12 -33.49 30.43
C PHE A 915 3.49 -33.42 31.14
N LEU A 916 3.55 -32.98 32.41
CA LEU A 916 4.81 -32.67 33.12
C LEU A 916 5.39 -33.82 33.97
N LYS A 917 4.88 -35.05 33.94
CA LYS A 917 5.16 -36.03 35.02
C LYS A 917 5.60 -37.45 34.64
N ASN A 918 6.35 -37.66 33.56
CA ASN A 918 6.92 -39.01 33.31
C ASN A 918 8.42 -39.03 32.97
N GLU A 919 9.22 -38.88 34.03
CA GLU A 919 10.70 -38.93 34.02
C GLU A 919 11.28 -40.24 33.44
N LYS A 920 10.51 -41.33 33.47
CA LYS A 920 10.93 -42.65 32.96
C LYS A 920 10.96 -42.72 31.43
N LEU A 921 10.15 -41.93 30.72
CA LEU A 921 10.06 -41.99 29.26
C LEU A 921 11.13 -41.13 28.57
N SER A 922 11.55 -40.04 29.20
CA SER A 922 12.69 -39.22 28.75
C SER A 922 14.00 -40.02 28.69
N LYS A 923 14.21 -40.94 29.64
CA LYS A 923 15.35 -41.89 29.63
C LYS A 923 15.25 -42.93 28.51
N PHE A 924 14.06 -43.36 28.14
CA PHE A 924 13.84 -44.33 27.07
C PHE A 924 14.13 -43.75 25.68
N LEU A 925 13.75 -42.49 25.43
CA LEU A 925 13.99 -41.84 24.13
C LEU A 925 15.47 -41.48 23.92
N ALA A 926 16.18 -41.07 24.97
CA ALA A 926 17.64 -40.86 24.94
C ALA A 926 18.42 -42.17 24.65
N GLN A 927 17.87 -43.32 25.03
CA GLN A 927 18.47 -44.63 24.77
C GLN A 927 18.24 -45.18 23.35
N ASN A 928 17.26 -44.64 22.60
CA ASN A 928 16.80 -45.22 21.32
C ASN A 928 17.11 -44.38 20.08
N HIS A 929 17.85 -43.27 20.19
CA HIS A 929 18.36 -42.47 19.06
C HIS A 929 17.31 -42.08 17.99
N ILE A 930 16.07 -41.78 18.39
CA ILE A 930 15.01 -41.40 17.45
C ILE A 930 15.22 -39.92 17.05
N ASN A 931 15.68 -39.68 15.81
CA ASN A 931 15.95 -38.35 15.25
C ASN A 931 14.68 -37.70 14.67
N MET A 932 14.32 -36.53 15.19
CA MET A 932 13.26 -35.64 14.69
C MET A 932 13.89 -34.34 14.16
N PRO A 933 13.27 -33.62 13.21
CA PRO A 933 13.87 -32.45 12.57
C PRO A 933 14.04 -31.32 13.59
N ALA A 934 15.25 -31.21 14.15
CA ALA A 934 15.57 -30.20 15.16
C ALA A 934 15.66 -28.82 14.49
N VAL A 935 14.63 -27.99 14.64
CA VAL A 935 14.82 -26.55 14.46
C VAL A 935 15.75 -26.10 15.59
N SER A 936 16.88 -25.48 15.26
CA SER A 936 17.82 -24.95 16.26
C SER A 936 17.57 -23.45 16.40
N PRO A 937 16.65 -23.00 17.28
CA PRO A 937 16.39 -21.59 17.48
C PRO A 937 17.64 -20.91 18.03
N ARG A 938 17.98 -19.75 17.47
CA ARG A 938 19.10 -18.93 17.95
C ARG A 938 18.67 -17.48 18.08
N GLU A 939 18.87 -16.90 19.26
CA GLU A 939 18.77 -15.45 19.43
C GLU A 939 19.85 -14.76 18.59
N ILE A 940 19.42 -14.06 17.54
CA ILE A 940 20.30 -13.29 16.65
C ILE A 940 20.27 -11.79 16.97
N PHE A 941 19.25 -11.34 17.70
CA PHE A 941 19.11 -9.95 18.14
C PHE A 941 18.34 -9.84 19.45
N ASN A 942 18.75 -8.88 20.28
CA ASN A 942 18.08 -8.51 21.52
C ASN A 942 18.36 -7.04 21.87
N SER A 943 17.33 -6.18 21.80
CA SER A 943 17.49 -4.74 22.06
C SER A 943 17.76 -4.39 23.53
N ASP A 944 17.63 -5.35 24.45
CA ASP A 944 17.95 -5.20 25.89
C ASP A 944 19.38 -5.65 26.23
N SER A 945 20.20 -6.02 25.24
CA SER A 945 21.61 -6.32 25.47
C SER A 945 22.34 -5.18 26.19
N LYS A 946 23.27 -5.51 27.11
CA LYS A 946 24.05 -4.53 27.88
C LYS A 946 24.85 -3.58 26.98
N GLU A 947 25.27 -4.06 25.82
CA GLU A 947 26.01 -3.26 24.84
C GLU A 947 25.16 -2.11 24.26
N PHE A 948 23.83 -2.20 24.34
CA PHE A 948 22.90 -1.14 23.94
C PHE A 948 22.38 -0.32 25.13
N GLY A 949 22.89 -0.60 26.34
CA GLY A 949 22.43 0.03 27.58
C GLY A 949 21.15 -0.59 28.15
N GLY A 950 20.77 -1.80 27.73
CA GLY A 950 19.68 -2.56 28.34
C GLY A 950 20.09 -3.32 29.60
N SER A 951 19.15 -4.06 30.19
CA SER A 951 19.36 -4.79 31.44
C SER A 951 20.22 -6.06 31.30
N GLY A 952 20.34 -6.59 30.08
CA GLY A 952 21.13 -7.78 29.76
C GLY A 952 20.38 -9.10 29.93
N ILE A 953 19.05 -9.09 30.00
CA ILE A 953 18.25 -10.33 29.99
C ILE A 953 18.39 -10.96 28.59
N CYS A 954 18.91 -12.18 28.51
CA CYS A 954 19.19 -12.87 27.24
C CYS A 954 18.76 -14.35 27.27
N ASN A 955 18.74 -14.98 26.10
CA ASN A 955 18.41 -16.40 25.93
C ASN A 955 19.61 -17.19 25.40
N GLU A 956 20.59 -17.50 26.26
CA GLU A 956 21.79 -18.26 25.87
C GLU A 956 21.49 -19.73 25.52
N ASN A 957 20.53 -20.35 26.22
CA ASN A 957 20.07 -21.71 25.99
C ASN A 957 18.54 -21.70 25.80
N ILE A 958 18.10 -21.61 24.55
CA ILE A 958 16.67 -21.66 24.22
C ILE A 958 16.15 -23.08 24.46
N GLU A 959 15.29 -23.24 25.46
CA GLU A 959 14.72 -24.52 25.86
C GLU A 959 13.67 -24.97 24.83
N ALA A 960 13.91 -26.11 24.18
CA ALA A 960 12.93 -26.77 23.32
C ALA A 960 11.83 -27.42 24.18
N VAL A 961 10.59 -27.33 23.70
CA VAL A 961 9.41 -27.95 24.31
C VAL A 961 8.99 -29.13 23.45
N PHE A 962 8.79 -30.29 24.06
CA PHE A 962 8.38 -31.53 23.40
C PHE A 962 7.02 -31.99 23.92
N ASP A 963 6.27 -32.70 23.07
CA ASP A 963 5.07 -33.42 23.50
C ASP A 963 5.42 -34.76 24.18
N SER A 964 4.40 -35.50 24.62
CA SER A 964 4.55 -36.82 25.25
C SER A 964 5.17 -37.88 24.35
N THR A 965 5.20 -37.67 23.03
CA THR A 965 5.77 -38.57 22.03
C THR A 965 7.22 -38.24 21.70
N GLY A 966 7.75 -37.12 22.22
CA GLY A 966 9.08 -36.61 21.91
C GLY A 966 9.15 -35.72 20.67
N LYS A 967 8.01 -35.27 20.13
CA LYS A 967 7.95 -34.32 19.00
C LYS A 967 8.11 -32.90 19.52
N ALA A 968 9.01 -32.14 18.88
CA ALA A 968 9.24 -30.74 19.23
C ALA A 968 8.00 -29.90 18.88
N LEU A 969 7.40 -29.27 19.89
CA LEU A 969 6.23 -28.40 19.77
C LEU A 969 6.62 -26.93 19.56
N GLY A 970 7.79 -26.53 20.05
CA GLY A 970 8.16 -25.12 20.15
C GLY A 970 9.39 -24.92 21.01
N TYR A 971 9.62 -23.68 21.41
CA TYR A 971 10.66 -23.31 22.35
C TYR A 971 10.20 -22.17 23.26
N ARG A 972 10.90 -21.98 24.39
CA ARG A 972 10.61 -20.90 25.34
C ARG A 972 11.72 -19.86 25.36
N VAL A 973 11.31 -18.60 25.45
CA VAL A 973 12.21 -17.46 25.61
C VAL A 973 11.77 -16.55 26.75
N GLN A 974 12.74 -15.86 27.34
CA GLN A 974 12.53 -14.71 28.19
C GLN A 974 12.50 -13.47 27.31
N VAL A 975 11.44 -12.67 27.43
CA VAL A 975 11.29 -11.42 26.68
C VAL A 975 11.47 -10.24 27.64
N PRO A 976 12.57 -9.46 27.51
CA PRO A 976 12.85 -8.32 28.38
C PRO A 976 11.77 -7.22 28.28
N PRO A 977 11.66 -6.32 29.26
CA PRO A 977 10.73 -5.19 29.19
C PRO A 977 11.16 -4.19 28.10
N LEU A 978 10.19 -3.51 27.47
CA LEU A 978 10.42 -2.49 26.43
C LEU A 978 11.50 -2.92 25.41
N SER A 979 11.33 -4.11 24.84
CA SER A 979 12.37 -4.74 24.02
C SER A 979 11.82 -5.49 22.82
N THR A 980 12.74 -5.90 21.95
CA THR A 980 12.49 -6.78 20.82
C THR A 980 13.57 -7.86 20.74
N LEU A 981 13.16 -9.07 20.35
CA LEU A 981 14.02 -10.23 20.14
C LEU A 981 13.80 -10.79 18.74
N PHE A 982 14.88 -11.08 18.01
CA PHE A 982 14.81 -11.87 16.78
C PHE A 982 15.44 -13.24 17.01
N ILE A 983 14.67 -14.29 16.78
CA ILE A 983 15.12 -15.68 16.86
C ILE A 983 15.15 -16.27 15.46
N LYS A 984 16.33 -16.71 15.01
CA LYS A 984 16.47 -17.41 13.73
C LYS A 984 16.13 -18.88 13.91
N GLU A 985 15.26 -19.39 13.05
CA GLU A 985 14.81 -20.78 13.05
C GLU A 985 15.40 -21.46 11.80
N GLN A 986 16.48 -22.22 11.97
CA GLN A 986 17.11 -23.00 10.89
C GLN A 986 16.68 -24.47 10.97
N ALA A 987 16.40 -25.08 9.81
CA ALA A 987 16.26 -26.53 9.69
C ALA A 987 17.64 -27.19 9.88
N TYR A 988 17.72 -28.24 10.69
CA TYR A 988 18.93 -29.06 10.82
C TYR A 988 19.32 -29.62 9.43
N SER A 989 20.50 -29.26 8.93
CA SER A 989 21.13 -30.04 7.86
C SER A 989 21.93 -31.14 8.55
N PRO A 990 21.63 -32.43 8.35
CA PRO A 990 22.43 -33.49 8.94
C PRO A 990 23.84 -33.36 8.34
N VAL A 991 24.81 -33.02 9.20
CA VAL A 991 26.22 -33.16 8.86
C VAL A 991 26.41 -34.61 8.42
N ALA A 992 26.89 -34.80 7.19
CA ALA A 992 27.24 -36.11 6.68
C ALA A 992 28.25 -36.75 7.67
N SER A 993 27.77 -37.72 8.44
CA SER A 993 28.59 -38.55 9.31
C SER A 993 29.45 -39.43 8.40
N GLY A 994 30.67 -38.97 8.10
CA GLY A 994 31.57 -39.73 7.23
C GLY A 994 32.80 -38.97 6.76
N ALA A 995 33.54 -38.31 7.65
CA ALA A 995 34.94 -37.98 7.39
C ALA A 995 35.73 -38.11 8.70
N PRO A 996 36.83 -38.90 8.76
CA PRO A 996 37.63 -39.04 9.96
C PRO A 996 38.29 -37.70 10.30
N ALA A 997 38.35 -37.40 11.60
CA ALA A 997 39.04 -36.24 12.13
C ALA A 997 40.51 -36.19 11.66
N SER A 998 40.85 -35.21 10.83
CA SER A 998 42.24 -34.77 10.66
C SER A 998 42.56 -33.74 11.73
N SER A 999 43.32 -34.18 12.73
CA SER A 999 44.18 -33.42 13.65
C SER A 999 44.08 -31.89 13.62
N ALA A 1000 43.58 -31.33 14.73
CA ALA A 1000 43.71 -29.93 15.09
C ALA A 1000 45.19 -29.52 15.21
N GLY A 1001 45.59 -28.47 14.48
CA GLY A 1001 46.77 -27.66 14.79
C GLY A 1001 46.38 -26.51 15.74
N PRO A 1002 47.25 -26.08 16.67
CA PRO A 1002 46.85 -25.18 17.75
C PRO A 1002 46.62 -23.74 17.25
N CYS A 1003 45.56 -23.11 17.74
CA CYS A 1003 45.33 -21.67 17.68
C CYS A 1003 46.53 -20.87 18.19
N HIS A 1004 47.11 -20.03 17.34
CA HIS A 1004 47.87 -18.87 17.78
C HIS A 1004 46.91 -17.79 18.27
N ARG A 1005 47.05 -17.42 19.55
CA ARG A 1005 46.62 -16.13 20.10
C ARG A 1005 47.52 -15.04 19.51
N GLY A 1006 46.97 -13.87 19.17
CA GLY A 1006 47.75 -12.62 19.11
C GLY A 1006 47.16 -11.49 18.27
N SER A 1007 47.08 -10.32 18.93
CA SER A 1007 46.79 -8.93 18.52
C SER A 1007 45.42 -8.60 17.95
#